data_AF-A0A3A9UPD2-F1
#
_entry.id   AF-A0A3A9UPD2-F1
#
_cell.length_a   1.000
_cell.length_b   1.000
_cell.length_c   1.000
_cell.angle_alpha   90.00
_cell.angle_beta   90.00
_cell.angle_gamma   90.00
#
_symmetry.space_group_name_H-M   'P 1'
#
loop_
_entity.id
_entity.type
_entity.pdbx_description
1 polymer ?
#
loop_
_entity_poly.entity_id
_entity_poly.type
_entity_poly.pdbx_seq_one_letter_code
_entity_poly.pdbx_strand_id
1 'polypeptide(L)'
;MKHKLIIILLFFSITSNAQDFSALWKGHFSYLNVVDVVEGNNKIYVASENAVFSYDTETFQIEEVSTIEGLSGEFISTLHYSETFEQLIIGYQNGLIEIYLERTNDVLTVVDILEEQAVPPNRKRINHFNEYNGSIFIATDYGISEYDLERLEFLDSFFIGDGGGQIIVTQTAIFEDRIYASCMSNSGIRSALVASNNLIDFQQWTQINGGNFLGIETVGSNLYTIATNRVISDISTTNVFTQLFTYNNNPIDIKSENNNLIITTRSEVFVYDSDFNILATATPTSEFNTQFTSATTSNEEIYIGTAEFGALRSTIFSPLIYTEIHPNGPLRNDTFSVQSGGSNTWVTYGDYDIFFNPSPLREFGFSHLNQEVWNNIPFEDTFDSRNLNAISVNPENPSQIFISSFQDGILEVNNGIPTQRLDETNSGLESLMLPGNPNFRSLRVSGTTFDNQGFLWSVTSLISSPLKYFNQDTNTWRSFDFTPIIQDPISDELGFSDLVIDNSGTKFIGSFRSGVIGFNENGNDLKNIFDEDTANLPSPSIEALAVDNRNQLWIGTRQGLRVLFNTSSFFTEENIRTEAIVILDDGIPRELLEEQFISDIKVDGSNNKWIATVGAGVFLFSPDGQETLFHFNVDNSPLPSNNVNDIAIDSDNGVVYFATQRGLVSFEAGGSNPVNNLSEAFIYPNPVRPNFDLNQRRITIKDISENVNIKITDIEGNLVAEAESRTNSRFRGFNLEIDGGTALWNGKNLANNTVRSGVYLILLSDLDTFETKVLKLLIIR
;
A
#
# COMPACT_ATOMS: atom_id res chain seq x y z
N MET A 1 -67.23 -25.73 5.35
CA MET A 1 -65.98 -25.85 4.57
C MET A 1 -65.61 -24.48 4.03
N LYS A 2 -64.60 -23.82 4.63
CA LYS A 2 -63.90 -22.67 4.05
C LYS A 2 -62.44 -22.81 4.46
N HIS A 3 -61.57 -22.81 3.45
CA HIS A 3 -60.18 -23.25 3.50
C HIS A 3 -59.29 -22.30 4.32
N LYS A 4 -58.45 -22.86 5.19
CA LYS A 4 -57.30 -22.16 5.77
C LYS A 4 -56.19 -22.13 4.71
N LEU A 5 -55.80 -20.93 4.29
CA LEU A 5 -54.64 -20.70 3.44
C LEU A 5 -53.41 -20.72 4.37
N ILE A 6 -52.58 -21.76 4.27
CA ILE A 6 -51.28 -21.82 4.94
C ILE A 6 -50.27 -21.27 3.92
N ILE A 7 -49.70 -20.10 4.21
CA ILE A 7 -48.59 -19.53 3.44
C ILE A 7 -47.31 -20.15 4.00
N ILE A 8 -46.69 -21.03 3.22
CA ILE A 8 -45.36 -21.58 3.48
C ILE A 8 -44.35 -20.59 2.92
N LEU A 9 -43.61 -19.90 3.78
CA LEU A 9 -42.43 -19.12 3.40
C LEU A 9 -41.30 -20.11 3.12
N LEU A 10 -40.97 -20.29 1.84
CA LEU A 10 -39.74 -20.98 1.41
C LEU A 10 -38.59 -19.97 1.50
N PHE A 11 -37.72 -20.12 2.49
CA PHE A 11 -36.41 -19.48 2.50
C PHE A 11 -35.58 -20.06 1.36
N PHE A 12 -35.41 -19.31 0.28
CA PHE A 12 -34.33 -19.55 -0.68
C PHE A 12 -33.05 -18.99 -0.08
N SER A 13 -32.15 -19.87 0.33
CA SER A 13 -30.75 -19.52 0.61
C SER A 13 -30.13 -19.08 -0.71
N ILE A 14 -29.91 -17.79 -0.88
CA ILE A 14 -29.08 -17.26 -1.96
C ILE A 14 -27.64 -17.56 -1.56
N THR A 15 -27.07 -18.64 -2.07
CA THR A 15 -25.63 -18.87 -1.98
C THR A 15 -24.97 -17.91 -2.97
N SER A 16 -24.54 -16.73 -2.51
CA SER A 16 -23.55 -15.95 -3.24
C SER A 16 -22.22 -16.70 -3.14
N ASN A 17 -21.72 -17.22 -4.26
CA ASN A 17 -20.31 -17.57 -4.32
C ASN A 17 -19.56 -16.24 -4.37
N ALA A 18 -18.97 -15.82 -3.25
CA ALA A 18 -17.92 -14.81 -3.31
C ALA A 18 -16.79 -15.39 -4.18
N GLN A 19 -16.34 -14.65 -5.18
CA GLN A 19 -15.15 -15.04 -5.92
C GLN A 19 -13.97 -14.72 -5.00
N ASP A 20 -13.29 -15.75 -4.54
CA ASP A 20 -12.05 -15.61 -3.78
C ASP A 20 -10.92 -15.34 -4.79
N PHE A 21 -10.44 -14.09 -4.78
CA PHE A 21 -9.34 -13.64 -5.62
C PHE A 21 -8.02 -13.58 -4.87
N SER A 22 -7.96 -13.97 -3.58
CA SER A 22 -6.77 -13.84 -2.72
C SER A 22 -5.50 -14.39 -3.38
N ALA A 23 -5.60 -15.52 -4.08
CA ALA A 23 -4.50 -16.15 -4.81
C ALA A 23 -3.96 -15.33 -6.01
N LEU A 24 -4.64 -14.27 -6.42
CA LEU A 24 -4.20 -13.32 -7.46
C LEU A 24 -3.54 -12.08 -6.88
N TRP A 25 -3.58 -11.90 -5.55
CA TRP A 25 -2.97 -10.77 -4.87
C TRP A 25 -1.59 -11.14 -4.33
N LYS A 26 -0.67 -10.18 -4.38
CA LYS A 26 0.64 -10.30 -3.74
C LYS A 26 0.94 -9.03 -2.95
N GLY A 27 1.35 -9.23 -1.70
CA GLY A 27 1.79 -8.15 -0.82
C GLY A 27 3.23 -7.74 -1.13
N HIS A 28 3.49 -6.45 -1.08
CA HIS A 28 4.83 -5.87 -1.15
C HIS A 28 4.98 -4.87 0.00
N PHE A 29 5.06 -5.40 1.23
CA PHE A 29 5.17 -4.60 2.44
C PHE A 29 6.63 -4.39 2.86
N SER A 30 6.91 -3.23 3.40
CA SER A 30 8.11 -2.95 4.17
C SER A 30 7.97 -3.51 5.58
N TYR A 31 9.05 -4.12 6.03
CA TYR A 31 9.20 -4.67 7.37
C TYR A 31 10.35 -4.01 8.14
N LEU A 32 10.84 -2.87 7.64
CA LEU A 32 12.03 -2.19 8.15
C LEU A 32 11.73 -1.31 9.38
N ASN A 33 10.58 -0.62 9.38
CA ASN A 33 10.15 0.23 10.49
C ASN A 33 9.32 -0.59 11.49
N VAL A 34 10.00 -1.13 12.50
CA VAL A 34 9.43 -1.99 13.54
C VAL A 34 8.77 -1.16 14.63
N VAL A 35 7.53 -1.51 14.95
CA VAL A 35 6.77 -0.95 16.08
C VAL A 35 7.02 -1.76 17.33
N ASP A 36 6.96 -3.09 17.23
CA ASP A 36 6.99 -3.96 18.39
C ASP A 36 7.61 -5.35 18.10
N VAL A 37 8.22 -5.96 19.11
CA VAL A 37 8.83 -7.30 19.03
C VAL A 37 8.45 -8.15 20.24
N VAL A 38 7.91 -9.34 20.02
CA VAL A 38 7.55 -10.30 21.09
C VAL A 38 8.07 -11.70 20.76
N GLU A 39 8.22 -12.52 21.80
CA GLU A 39 8.66 -13.91 21.70
C GLU A 39 7.47 -14.84 21.96
N GLY A 40 7.47 -16.01 21.31
CA GLY A 40 6.51 -17.05 21.60
C GLY A 40 6.64 -18.28 20.70
N ASN A 41 6.48 -19.47 21.26
CA ASN A 41 6.53 -20.76 20.59
C ASN A 41 7.82 -20.95 19.75
N ASN A 42 8.97 -20.54 20.32
CA ASN A 42 10.30 -20.52 19.67
C ASN A 42 10.37 -19.62 18.42
N LYS A 43 9.42 -18.70 18.25
CA LYS A 43 9.39 -17.69 17.19
C LYS A 43 9.55 -16.30 17.78
N ILE A 44 10.09 -15.40 16.97
CA ILE A 44 10.08 -13.97 17.22
C ILE A 44 9.06 -13.34 16.29
N TYR A 45 8.04 -12.71 16.86
CA TYR A 45 7.04 -11.96 16.12
C TYR A 45 7.43 -10.48 16.10
N VAL A 46 7.46 -9.91 14.92
CA VAL A 46 7.88 -8.53 14.67
C VAL A 46 6.75 -7.81 13.96
N ALA A 47 6.18 -6.80 14.61
CA ALA A 47 5.25 -5.88 13.96
C ALA A 47 6.05 -4.75 13.31
N SER A 48 5.94 -4.63 11.99
CA SER A 48 6.24 -3.37 11.32
C SER A 48 5.07 -2.39 11.51
N GLU A 49 5.11 -1.25 10.81
CA GLU A 49 4.08 -0.21 10.88
C GLU A 49 2.65 -0.75 10.71
N ASN A 50 2.44 -1.72 9.83
CA ASN A 50 1.11 -2.29 9.55
C ASN A 50 1.12 -3.72 8.97
N ALA A 51 2.24 -4.42 9.06
CA ALA A 51 2.36 -5.82 8.72
C ALA A 51 3.17 -6.54 9.81
N VAL A 52 3.06 -7.86 9.88
CA VAL A 52 3.77 -8.68 10.85
C VAL A 52 4.60 -9.72 10.12
N PHE A 53 5.76 -10.06 10.66
CA PHE A 53 6.43 -11.31 10.29
C PHE A 53 6.81 -12.10 11.54
N SER A 54 6.87 -13.41 11.40
CA SER A 54 7.46 -14.30 12.40
C SER A 54 8.81 -14.83 11.92
N TYR A 55 9.73 -15.05 12.84
CA TYR A 55 11.04 -15.64 12.59
C TYR A 55 11.24 -16.84 13.52
N ASP A 56 11.31 -18.04 12.94
CA ASP A 56 11.57 -19.26 13.68
C ASP A 56 13.06 -19.33 14.08
N THR A 57 13.32 -19.37 15.38
CA THR A 57 14.69 -19.29 15.91
C THR A 57 15.50 -20.58 15.72
N GLU A 58 14.86 -21.69 15.35
CA GLU A 58 15.51 -22.98 15.08
C GLU A 58 15.76 -23.22 13.59
N THR A 59 14.76 -22.93 12.75
CA THR A 59 14.80 -23.18 11.31
C THR A 59 15.23 -21.96 10.50
N PHE A 60 15.22 -20.78 11.12
CA PHE A 60 15.48 -19.47 10.49
C PHE A 60 14.51 -19.13 9.36
N GLN A 61 13.32 -19.75 9.36
CA GLN A 61 12.27 -19.45 8.40
C GLN A 61 11.51 -18.19 8.81
N ILE A 62 11.06 -17.44 7.80
CA ILE A 62 10.26 -16.23 7.95
C ILE A 62 8.88 -16.49 7.35
N GLU A 63 7.84 -16.14 8.10
CA GLU A 63 6.45 -16.15 7.62
C GLU A 63 5.86 -14.75 7.77
N GLU A 64 5.17 -14.29 6.73
CA GLU A 64 4.58 -12.96 6.64
C GLU A 64 3.08 -13.01 6.94
N VAL A 65 2.56 -11.99 7.63
CA VAL A 65 1.13 -11.80 7.89
C VAL A 65 0.80 -10.33 7.61
N SER A 66 0.01 -10.11 6.58
CA SER A 66 -0.35 -8.80 6.04
C SER A 66 -1.84 -8.76 5.67
N THR A 67 -2.26 -7.78 4.87
CA THR A 67 -3.63 -7.75 4.33
C THR A 67 -3.94 -8.92 3.40
N ILE A 68 -2.91 -9.57 2.84
CA ILE A 68 -3.07 -10.81 2.06
C ILE A 68 -3.59 -11.94 2.95
N GLU A 69 -3.06 -12.03 4.17
CA GLU A 69 -3.43 -13.04 5.17
C GLU A 69 -4.62 -12.62 6.04
N GLY A 70 -5.16 -11.42 5.83
CA GLY A 70 -6.39 -10.95 6.47
C GLY A 70 -6.23 -9.87 7.54
N LEU A 71 -5.04 -9.30 7.73
CA LEU A 71 -4.90 -8.09 8.56
C LEU A 71 -5.62 -6.90 7.93
N SER A 72 -6.11 -5.99 8.75
CA SER A 72 -6.77 -4.76 8.30
C SER A 72 -5.88 -3.77 7.52
N GLY A 73 -4.56 -3.86 7.69
CA GLY A 73 -3.61 -2.86 7.17
C GLY A 73 -3.56 -1.55 7.98
N GLU A 74 -4.29 -1.46 9.10
CA GLU A 74 -4.22 -0.33 10.03
C GLU A 74 -2.86 -0.23 10.74
N PHE A 75 -2.57 0.93 11.34
CA PHE A 75 -1.30 1.13 12.04
C PHE A 75 -1.25 0.34 13.35
N ILE A 76 -0.31 -0.58 13.44
CA ILE A 76 -0.08 -1.41 14.63
C ILE A 76 0.53 -0.53 15.73
N SER A 77 0.19 -0.83 16.98
CA SER A 77 0.72 -0.13 18.16
C SER A 77 1.41 -1.05 19.16
N THR A 78 1.04 -2.33 19.24
CA THR A 78 1.66 -3.31 20.14
C THR A 78 1.26 -4.75 19.77
N LEU A 79 2.07 -5.73 20.19
CA LEU A 79 1.83 -7.16 20.06
C LEU A 79 1.80 -7.85 21.43
N HIS A 80 1.12 -8.99 21.49
CA HIS A 80 1.26 -9.97 22.58
C HIS A 80 1.06 -11.38 22.02
N TYR A 81 1.87 -12.34 22.48
CA TYR A 81 1.69 -13.74 22.10
C TYR A 81 1.22 -14.55 23.30
N SER A 82 0.12 -15.28 23.13
CA SER A 82 -0.35 -16.24 24.14
C SER A 82 0.09 -17.65 23.79
N GLU A 83 1.04 -18.17 24.58
CA GLU A 83 1.50 -19.55 24.50
C GLU A 83 0.40 -20.56 24.80
N THR A 84 -0.50 -20.23 25.72
CA THR A 84 -1.57 -21.14 26.15
C THR A 84 -2.56 -21.40 25.02
N PHE A 85 -2.87 -20.36 24.24
CA PHE A 85 -3.86 -20.43 23.17
C PHE A 85 -3.26 -20.53 21.77
N GLU A 86 -1.94 -20.36 21.62
CA GLU A 86 -1.22 -20.29 20.35
C GLU A 86 -1.80 -19.18 19.45
N GLN A 87 -1.89 -17.97 20.02
CA GLN A 87 -2.51 -16.80 19.41
C GLN A 87 -1.59 -15.59 19.48
N LEU A 88 -1.39 -14.91 18.35
CA LEU A 88 -0.78 -13.59 18.33
C LEU A 88 -1.89 -12.52 18.34
N ILE A 89 -1.89 -11.68 19.36
CA ILE A 89 -2.81 -10.56 19.52
C ILE A 89 -2.12 -9.27 19.06
N ILE A 90 -2.77 -8.56 18.15
CA ILE A 90 -2.27 -7.37 17.47
C ILE A 90 -3.17 -6.20 17.86
N GLY A 91 -2.60 -5.18 18.50
CA GLY A 91 -3.30 -3.96 18.91
C GLY A 91 -3.00 -2.82 17.94
N TYR A 92 -4.01 -2.00 17.64
CA TYR A 92 -3.89 -0.90 16.68
C TYR A 92 -4.08 0.48 17.30
N GLN A 93 -3.57 1.50 16.59
CA GLN A 93 -3.65 2.90 17.04
C GLN A 93 -5.09 3.45 17.12
N ASN A 94 -6.01 2.88 16.35
CA ASN A 94 -7.42 3.28 16.30
C ASN A 94 -8.31 2.51 17.29
N GLY A 95 -7.75 1.55 18.04
CA GLY A 95 -8.48 0.68 18.95
C GLY A 95 -9.00 -0.62 18.35
N LEU A 96 -8.71 -0.91 17.09
CA LEU A 96 -8.88 -2.24 16.53
C LEU A 96 -7.98 -3.24 17.28
N ILE A 97 -8.44 -4.48 17.39
CA ILE A 97 -7.63 -5.64 17.78
C ILE A 97 -7.84 -6.73 16.73
N GLU A 98 -6.76 -7.38 16.32
CA GLU A 98 -6.82 -8.59 15.48
C GLU A 98 -6.05 -9.73 16.15
N ILE A 99 -6.58 -10.95 16.06
CA ILE A 99 -5.99 -12.15 16.65
C ILE A 99 -5.63 -13.11 15.52
N TYR A 100 -4.35 -13.33 15.30
CA TYR A 100 -3.84 -14.33 14.37
C TYR A 100 -3.75 -15.69 15.06
N LEU A 101 -4.48 -16.68 14.52
CA LEU A 101 -4.55 -18.04 15.03
C LEU A 101 -3.50 -18.91 14.35
N GLU A 102 -2.39 -19.22 15.02
CA GLU A 102 -1.26 -19.96 14.42
C GLU A 102 -1.68 -21.35 13.88
N ARG A 103 -2.67 -21.98 14.52
CA ARG A 103 -3.13 -23.32 14.11
C ARG A 103 -3.87 -23.36 12.78
N THR A 104 -4.54 -22.28 12.40
CA THR A 104 -5.38 -22.24 11.19
C THR A 104 -4.92 -21.20 10.18
N ASN A 105 -4.02 -20.30 10.56
CA ASN A 105 -3.60 -19.12 9.82
C ASN A 105 -4.76 -18.15 9.51
N ASP A 106 -5.78 -18.14 10.37
CA ASP A 106 -6.90 -17.21 10.26
C ASP A 106 -6.66 -15.96 11.12
N VAL A 107 -7.17 -14.82 10.66
CA VAL A 107 -7.20 -13.57 11.43
C VAL A 107 -8.63 -13.31 11.91
N LEU A 108 -8.79 -13.09 13.22
CA LEU A 108 -10.05 -12.69 13.83
C LEU A 108 -10.04 -11.21 14.20
N THR A 109 -11.05 -10.48 13.75
CA THR A 109 -11.21 -9.04 14.02
C THR A 109 -12.07 -8.81 15.26
N VAL A 110 -11.58 -8.01 16.21
CA VAL A 110 -12.29 -7.58 17.43
C VAL A 110 -12.47 -6.06 17.39
N VAL A 111 -13.72 -5.60 17.24
CA VAL A 111 -14.06 -4.20 16.97
C VAL A 111 -14.65 -3.46 18.17
N ASP A 112 -14.84 -4.12 19.32
CA ASP A 112 -15.55 -3.57 20.48
C ASP A 112 -14.97 -2.23 20.96
N ILE A 113 -13.64 -2.11 21.05
CA ILE A 113 -12.98 -0.85 21.41
C ILE A 113 -13.11 0.18 20.27
N LEU A 114 -12.89 -0.26 19.02
CA LEU A 114 -13.01 0.58 17.82
C LEU A 114 -14.41 1.20 17.68
N GLU A 115 -15.47 0.49 18.07
CA GLU A 115 -16.87 0.90 17.97
C GLU A 115 -17.46 1.49 19.27
N GLU A 116 -16.72 1.46 20.39
CA GLU A 116 -17.17 2.01 21.67
C GLU A 116 -17.60 3.49 21.56
N GLN A 117 -18.90 3.76 21.74
CA GLN A 117 -19.49 5.08 21.52
C GLN A 117 -19.17 6.08 22.65
N ALA A 118 -18.89 5.59 23.85
CA ALA A 118 -18.54 6.43 25.00
C ALA A 118 -17.11 7.00 24.91
N VAL A 119 -16.29 6.49 24.00
CA VAL A 119 -14.89 6.86 23.84
C VAL A 119 -14.68 7.56 22.49
N PRO A 120 -14.12 8.79 22.46
CA PRO A 120 -13.85 9.47 21.20
C PRO A 120 -12.71 8.76 20.41
N PRO A 121 -12.71 8.80 19.06
CA PRO A 121 -11.75 8.05 18.23
C PRO A 121 -10.27 8.29 18.59
N ASN A 122 -9.91 9.52 18.97
CA ASN A 122 -8.54 9.90 19.32
C ASN A 122 -8.08 9.43 20.71
N ARG A 123 -8.86 8.58 21.39
CA ARG A 123 -8.53 7.98 22.68
C ARG A 123 -8.57 6.45 22.67
N LYS A 124 -8.72 5.83 21.50
CA LYS A 124 -8.94 4.39 21.39
C LYS A 124 -7.66 3.56 21.26
N ARG A 125 -6.50 4.21 21.12
CA ARG A 125 -5.20 3.55 20.95
C ARG A 125 -5.00 2.42 21.96
N ILE A 126 -4.60 1.26 21.46
CA ILE A 126 -4.13 0.14 22.27
C ILE A 126 -2.67 0.39 22.63
N ASN A 127 -2.35 0.40 23.92
CA ASN A 127 -1.02 0.73 24.43
C ASN A 127 -0.23 -0.51 24.85
N HIS A 128 -0.90 -1.52 25.42
CA HIS A 128 -0.27 -2.73 25.92
C HIS A 128 -1.31 -3.83 26.21
N PHE A 129 -0.87 -5.08 26.22
CA PHE A 129 -1.65 -6.23 26.62
C PHE A 129 -1.00 -6.96 27.80
N ASN A 130 -1.79 -7.31 28.82
CA ASN A 130 -1.31 -8.13 29.95
C ASN A 130 -2.21 -9.35 30.13
N GLU A 131 -1.69 -10.52 29.77
CA GLU A 131 -2.42 -11.79 29.90
C GLU A 131 -2.37 -12.32 31.35
N TYR A 132 -3.52 -12.78 31.84
CA TYR A 132 -3.65 -13.42 33.14
C TYR A 132 -4.89 -14.33 33.21
N ASN A 133 -4.67 -15.59 33.62
CA ASN A 133 -5.74 -16.58 33.83
C ASN A 133 -6.72 -16.76 32.64
N GLY A 134 -6.23 -16.65 31.41
CA GLY A 134 -7.06 -16.81 30.20
C GLY A 134 -7.74 -15.54 29.70
N SER A 135 -7.53 -14.41 30.38
CA SER A 135 -8.02 -13.09 29.97
C SER A 135 -6.85 -12.18 29.67
N ILE A 136 -7.07 -11.18 28.81
CA ILE A 136 -6.09 -10.17 28.45
C ILE A 136 -6.60 -8.80 28.89
N PHE A 137 -5.82 -8.11 29.73
CA PHE A 137 -6.07 -6.72 30.13
C PHE A 137 -5.41 -5.79 29.12
N ILE A 138 -6.22 -4.94 28.50
CA ILE A 138 -5.86 -4.10 27.37
C ILE A 138 -5.72 -2.67 27.88
N ALA A 139 -4.50 -2.17 27.98
CA ALA A 139 -4.24 -0.77 28.33
C ALA A 139 -4.56 0.13 27.13
N THR A 140 -5.27 1.23 27.37
CA THR A 140 -5.71 2.17 26.32
C THR A 140 -5.59 3.63 26.76
N ASP A 141 -5.80 4.55 25.82
CA ASP A 141 -5.83 5.99 26.10
C ASP A 141 -7.07 6.47 26.88
N TYR A 142 -8.05 5.58 27.15
CA TYR A 142 -9.23 5.88 27.96
C TYR A 142 -9.30 5.11 29.29
N GLY A 143 -8.54 4.04 29.45
CA GLY A 143 -8.63 3.16 30.61
C GLY A 143 -8.07 1.77 30.31
N ILE A 144 -8.71 0.75 30.88
CA ILE A 144 -8.36 -0.66 30.64
C ILE A 144 -9.58 -1.36 30.08
N SER A 145 -9.42 -2.29 29.14
CA SER A 145 -10.48 -3.21 28.74
C SER A 145 -10.06 -4.65 28.98
N GLU A 146 -11.01 -5.57 29.04
CA GLU A 146 -10.76 -6.98 29.30
C GLU A 146 -11.38 -7.84 28.18
N TYR A 147 -10.63 -8.85 27.76
CA TYR A 147 -11.06 -9.80 26.72
C TYR A 147 -10.71 -11.23 27.12
N ASP A 148 -11.62 -12.17 26.90
CA ASP A 148 -11.46 -13.60 27.22
C ASP A 148 -10.89 -14.34 25.99
N LEU A 149 -9.67 -14.87 26.10
CA LEU A 149 -8.97 -15.54 25.00
C LEU A 149 -9.50 -16.95 24.71
N GLU A 150 -10.15 -17.60 25.68
CA GLU A 150 -10.75 -18.92 25.48
C GLU A 150 -12.09 -18.82 24.75
N ARG A 151 -12.93 -17.85 25.17
CA ARG A 151 -14.25 -17.63 24.57
C ARG A 151 -14.20 -16.74 23.33
N LEU A 152 -13.11 -15.99 23.16
CA LEU A 152 -12.97 -14.95 22.14
C LEU A 152 -14.07 -13.88 22.29
N GLU A 153 -14.27 -13.42 23.53
CA GLU A 153 -15.35 -12.51 23.90
C GLU A 153 -14.80 -11.27 24.61
N PHE A 154 -15.24 -10.08 24.16
CA PHE A 154 -15.02 -8.85 24.89
C PHE A 154 -15.85 -8.84 26.18
N LEU A 155 -15.23 -8.42 27.29
CA LEU A 155 -15.87 -8.38 28.59
C LEU A 155 -16.27 -6.94 28.93
N ASP A 156 -15.42 -6.21 29.64
CA ASP A 156 -15.75 -4.91 30.21
C ASP A 156 -14.65 -3.87 29.95
N SER A 157 -15.03 -2.59 30.00
CA SER A 157 -14.11 -1.44 29.99
C SER A 157 -14.11 -0.72 31.34
N PHE A 158 -12.92 -0.53 31.91
CA PHE A 158 -12.68 0.08 33.20
C PHE A 158 -12.22 1.54 33.04
N PHE A 159 -13.09 2.48 33.37
CA PHE A 159 -12.74 3.90 33.50
C PHE A 159 -12.20 4.17 34.91
N ILE A 160 -10.90 3.96 35.08
CA ILE A 160 -10.26 3.91 36.39
C ILE A 160 -9.82 5.28 36.94
N GLY A 161 -10.08 6.38 36.23
CA GLY A 161 -9.75 7.74 36.67
C GLY A 161 -10.64 8.25 37.81
N ASP A 162 -10.29 9.42 38.35
CA ASP A 162 -11.05 10.02 39.44
C ASP A 162 -12.51 10.26 39.04
N GLY A 163 -13.44 9.74 39.84
CA GLY A 163 -14.88 9.82 39.55
C GLY A 163 -15.33 8.99 38.34
N GLY A 164 -14.56 8.00 37.90
CA GLY A 164 -14.83 7.21 36.69
C GLY A 164 -14.39 7.91 35.41
N GLY A 165 -13.38 8.79 35.49
CA GLY A 165 -12.84 9.51 34.34
C GLY A 165 -11.99 8.64 33.42
N GLN A 166 -11.96 9.00 32.14
CA GLN A 166 -11.04 8.41 31.17
C GLN A 166 -9.61 8.92 31.40
N ILE A 167 -8.64 8.00 31.46
CA ILE A 167 -7.22 8.32 31.62
C ILE A 167 -6.37 7.46 30.69
N ILE A 168 -5.21 7.97 30.30
CA ILE A 168 -4.25 7.21 29.50
C ILE A 168 -3.56 6.20 30.43
N VAL A 169 -3.79 4.92 30.17
CA VAL A 169 -3.08 3.80 30.79
C VAL A 169 -2.04 3.33 29.80
N THR A 170 -0.76 3.43 30.19
CA THR A 170 0.38 3.07 29.32
C THR A 170 0.64 1.58 29.33
N GLN A 171 0.57 0.95 30.50
CA GLN A 171 0.86 -0.48 30.67
C GLN A 171 0.22 -1.00 31.95
N THR A 172 -0.16 -2.27 31.94
CA THR A 172 -0.68 -3.00 33.09
C THR A 172 0.22 -4.17 33.43
N ALA A 173 0.35 -4.47 34.72
CA ALA A 173 1.08 -5.63 35.21
C ALA A 173 0.34 -6.25 36.39
N ILE A 174 0.39 -7.57 36.49
CA ILE A 174 -0.18 -8.30 37.62
C ILE A 174 0.94 -8.80 38.52
N PHE A 175 0.86 -8.40 39.79
CA PHE A 175 1.83 -8.73 40.81
C PHE A 175 1.11 -9.16 42.08
N GLU A 176 1.43 -10.37 42.54
CA GLU A 176 0.72 -11.07 43.61
C GLU A 176 -0.79 -11.20 43.32
N ASP A 177 -1.65 -10.56 44.12
CA ASP A 177 -3.12 -10.60 43.99
C ASP A 177 -3.70 -9.31 43.39
N ARG A 178 -2.87 -8.47 42.80
CA ARG A 178 -3.26 -7.13 42.32
C ARG A 178 -2.89 -6.90 40.87
N ILE A 179 -3.76 -6.17 40.19
CA ILE A 179 -3.45 -5.51 38.91
C ILE A 179 -2.97 -4.10 39.21
N TYR A 180 -1.90 -3.69 38.53
CA TYR A 180 -1.34 -2.35 38.57
C TYR A 180 -1.41 -1.73 37.19
N ALA A 181 -1.73 -0.43 37.14
CA ALA A 181 -1.87 0.34 35.92
C ALA A 181 -0.97 1.57 36.00
N SER A 182 0.04 1.63 35.15
CA SER A 182 0.85 2.84 34.94
C SER A 182 0.09 3.81 34.06
N CYS A 183 0.04 5.08 34.45
CA CYS A 183 -0.80 6.07 33.79
C CYS A 183 -0.04 7.38 33.51
N MET A 184 -0.56 8.11 32.52
CA MET A 184 -0.10 9.45 32.13
C MET A 184 -1.04 10.56 32.66
N SER A 185 -0.76 11.80 32.29
CA SER A 185 -1.52 13.00 32.68
C SER A 185 -1.68 13.18 34.20
N ASN A 186 -0.61 12.88 34.94
CA ASN A 186 -0.52 12.94 36.39
C ASN A 186 -1.44 11.95 37.15
N SER A 187 -1.97 10.94 36.45
CA SER A 187 -2.84 9.92 37.05
C SER A 187 -2.06 8.84 37.82
N GLY A 188 -0.73 8.78 37.64
CA GLY A 188 0.18 8.01 38.47
C GLY A 188 0.08 6.50 38.28
N ILE A 189 0.23 5.73 39.37
CA ILE A 189 0.03 4.28 39.38
C ILE A 189 -1.25 3.96 40.15
N ARG A 190 -2.17 3.24 39.51
CA ARG A 190 -3.42 2.76 40.11
C ARG A 190 -3.33 1.26 40.34
N SER A 191 -4.00 0.76 41.38
CA SER A 191 -4.09 -0.69 41.64
C SER A 191 -5.45 -1.12 42.17
N ALA A 192 -5.83 -2.36 41.85
CA ALA A 192 -7.01 -3.04 42.37
C ALA A 192 -6.69 -4.52 42.64
N LEU A 193 -7.54 -5.20 43.41
CA LEU A 193 -7.45 -6.66 43.55
C LEU A 193 -7.88 -7.30 42.24
N VAL A 194 -7.01 -8.09 41.61
CA VAL A 194 -7.30 -8.68 40.28
C VAL A 194 -8.47 -9.66 40.34
N ALA A 195 -8.65 -10.36 41.46
CA ALA A 195 -9.76 -11.28 41.69
C ALA A 195 -11.09 -10.57 42.06
N SER A 196 -11.16 -9.25 41.99
CA SER A 196 -12.38 -8.50 42.28
C SER A 196 -13.42 -8.74 41.17
N ASN A 197 -14.63 -9.16 41.55
CA ASN A 197 -15.75 -9.31 40.62
C ASN A 197 -16.32 -7.97 40.10
N ASN A 198 -15.68 -6.83 40.40
CA ASN A 198 -16.20 -5.51 40.09
C ASN A 198 -15.09 -4.51 39.76
N LEU A 199 -14.10 -4.92 38.95
CA LEU A 199 -13.03 -4.04 38.46
C LEU A 199 -13.55 -2.83 37.68
N ILE A 200 -14.77 -2.92 37.12
CA ILE A 200 -15.47 -1.81 36.46
C ILE A 200 -15.82 -0.65 37.40
N ASP A 201 -15.95 -0.90 38.71
CA ASP A 201 -16.18 0.16 39.69
C ASP A 201 -14.87 0.87 40.03
N PHE A 202 -14.74 2.13 39.60
CA PHE A 202 -13.57 2.97 39.84
C PHE A 202 -13.21 3.09 41.34
N GLN A 203 -14.14 2.85 42.26
CA GLN A 203 -13.87 2.87 43.71
C GLN A 203 -13.02 1.69 44.19
N GLN A 204 -12.90 0.62 43.39
CA GLN A 204 -11.98 -0.49 43.67
C GLN A 204 -10.52 -0.15 43.35
N TRP A 205 -10.29 0.92 42.59
CA TRP A 205 -8.97 1.36 42.17
C TRP A 205 -8.40 2.38 43.14
N THR A 206 -7.16 2.16 43.56
CA THR A 206 -6.44 3.00 44.50
C THR A 206 -5.20 3.58 43.84
N GLN A 207 -5.01 4.90 43.95
CA GLN A 207 -3.78 5.54 43.49
C GLN A 207 -2.68 5.33 44.54
N ILE A 208 -1.63 4.61 44.17
CA ILE A 208 -0.48 4.31 45.03
C ILE A 208 0.54 5.46 44.97
N ASN A 209 0.67 6.08 43.81
CA ASN A 209 1.60 7.18 43.58
C ASN A 209 1.05 8.13 42.50
N GLY A 210 1.38 9.42 42.59
CA GLY A 210 1.03 10.42 41.57
C GLY A 210 2.20 10.69 40.63
N GLY A 211 1.93 11.14 39.42
CA GLY A 211 2.97 11.42 38.42
C GLY A 211 2.64 10.84 37.05
N ASN A 212 3.64 10.79 36.17
CA ASN A 212 3.53 10.21 34.84
C ASN A 212 4.48 9.03 34.73
N PHE A 213 3.95 7.89 34.33
CA PHE A 213 4.69 6.64 34.18
C PHE A 213 4.62 6.18 32.73
N LEU A 214 5.76 5.70 32.23
CA LEU A 214 5.94 5.20 30.87
C LEU A 214 5.58 3.72 30.76
N GLY A 215 5.77 2.95 31.86
CA GLY A 215 5.42 1.54 31.90
C GLY A 215 5.59 0.92 33.28
N ILE A 216 5.14 -0.32 33.41
CA ILE A 216 5.17 -1.11 34.64
C ILE A 216 5.22 -2.59 34.27
N GLU A 217 6.10 -3.35 34.90
CA GLU A 217 6.35 -4.73 34.49
C GLU A 217 6.72 -5.64 35.66
N THR A 218 6.23 -6.88 35.62
CA THR A 218 6.53 -7.90 36.63
C THR A 218 7.64 -8.82 36.14
N VAL A 219 8.67 -9.01 36.96
CA VAL A 219 9.82 -9.87 36.63
C VAL A 219 10.10 -10.79 37.81
N GLY A 220 9.75 -12.07 37.66
CA GLY A 220 9.85 -13.05 38.74
C GLY A 220 9.02 -12.61 39.97
N SER A 221 9.70 -12.30 41.08
CA SER A 221 9.07 -11.82 42.31
C SER A 221 9.13 -10.31 42.50
N ASN A 222 9.49 -9.55 41.46
CA ASN A 222 9.69 -8.11 41.54
C ASN A 222 8.72 -7.36 40.61
N LEU A 223 8.35 -6.14 40.98
CA LEU A 223 7.53 -5.23 40.20
C LEU A 223 8.31 -3.94 39.96
N TYR A 224 8.54 -3.61 38.69
CA TYR A 224 9.29 -2.42 38.28
C TYR A 224 8.39 -1.42 37.58
N THR A 225 8.71 -0.14 37.72
CA THR A 225 8.02 0.92 36.97
C THR A 225 8.98 2.01 36.54
N ILE A 226 8.71 2.62 35.38
CA ILE A 226 9.51 3.70 34.81
C ILE A 226 8.69 4.98 34.76
N ALA A 227 9.20 6.06 35.35
CA ALA A 227 8.60 7.38 35.28
C ALA A 227 9.13 8.21 34.08
N THR A 228 8.38 9.22 33.63
CA THR A 228 8.79 10.11 32.52
C THR A 228 10.04 10.94 32.80
N ASN A 229 10.51 10.96 34.05
CA ASN A 229 11.79 11.54 34.45
C ASN A 229 12.98 10.58 34.22
N ARG A 230 12.75 9.45 33.54
CA ARG A 230 13.72 8.39 33.19
C ARG A 230 14.19 7.56 34.38
N VAL A 231 13.49 7.62 35.51
CA VAL A 231 13.81 6.84 36.70
C VAL A 231 13.05 5.52 36.67
N ILE A 232 13.78 4.42 36.79
CA ILE A 232 13.21 3.10 37.10
C ILE A 232 13.28 2.86 38.60
N SER A 233 12.17 2.35 39.14
CA SER A 233 12.02 2.04 40.56
C SER A 233 11.47 0.63 40.76
N ASP A 234 11.98 -0.05 41.79
CA ASP A 234 11.36 -1.24 42.37
C ASP A 234 10.21 -0.79 43.29
N ILE A 235 9.02 -1.36 43.03
CA ILE A 235 7.78 -1.12 43.76
C ILE A 235 7.14 -2.43 44.28
N SER A 236 7.93 -3.50 44.40
CA SER A 236 7.49 -4.81 44.88
C SER A 236 6.93 -4.75 46.30
N THR A 237 7.40 -3.80 47.10
CA THR A 237 6.82 -3.52 48.42
C THR A 237 5.75 -2.43 48.29
N THR A 238 4.51 -2.75 48.67
CA THR A 238 3.37 -1.83 48.57
C THR A 238 3.68 -0.45 49.16
N ASN A 239 3.40 0.61 48.39
CA ASN A 239 3.64 2.03 48.73
C ASN A 239 5.12 2.41 48.97
N VAL A 240 6.09 1.58 48.57
CA VAL A 240 7.51 1.91 48.64
C VAL A 240 8.08 1.99 47.23
N PHE A 241 8.76 3.09 46.91
CA PHE A 241 9.43 3.31 45.63
C PHE A 241 10.93 3.37 45.87
N THR A 242 11.63 2.30 45.51
CA THR A 242 13.09 2.25 45.60
C THR A 242 13.67 2.58 44.24
N GLN A 243 14.20 3.79 44.08
CA GLN A 243 14.90 4.17 42.86
C GLN A 243 16.12 3.27 42.63
N LEU A 244 16.20 2.66 41.45
CA LEU A 244 17.30 1.79 41.07
C LEU A 244 18.29 2.51 40.15
N PHE A 245 17.77 3.15 39.10
CA PHE A 245 18.59 3.78 38.06
C PHE A 245 17.88 4.96 37.39
N THR A 246 18.67 5.84 36.75
CA THR A 246 18.16 6.94 35.91
C THR A 246 18.81 6.85 34.54
N TYR A 247 18.00 6.61 33.50
CA TYR A 247 18.49 6.50 32.13
C TYR A 247 18.90 7.85 31.54
N ASN A 248 19.90 7.83 30.66
CA ASN A 248 20.35 9.00 29.93
C ASN A 248 19.34 9.42 28.86
N ASN A 249 18.72 8.45 28.21
CA ASN A 249 17.71 8.63 27.18
C ASN A 249 16.32 8.28 27.73
N ASN A 250 15.26 8.79 27.10
CA ASN A 250 13.90 8.43 27.49
C ASN A 250 13.64 6.96 27.13
N PRO A 251 13.26 6.12 28.10
CA PRO A 251 12.70 4.81 27.79
C PRO A 251 11.45 4.96 26.93
N ILE A 252 11.25 4.03 26.02
CA ILE A 252 10.10 3.96 25.13
C ILE A 252 9.35 2.63 25.28
N ASP A 253 9.99 1.61 25.84
CA ASP A 253 9.41 0.29 26.07
C ASP A 253 10.03 -0.38 27.32
N ILE A 254 9.23 -1.18 28.02
CA ILE A 254 9.62 -2.00 29.17
C ILE A 254 8.89 -3.34 29.09
N LYS A 255 9.66 -4.42 29.07
CA LYS A 255 9.15 -5.78 28.95
C LYS A 255 9.88 -6.74 29.87
N SER A 256 9.24 -7.89 30.10
CA SER A 256 9.87 -9.03 30.73
C SER A 256 9.82 -10.23 29.81
N GLU A 257 10.95 -10.91 29.65
CA GLU A 257 10.97 -12.21 28.97
C GLU A 257 12.01 -13.12 29.62
N ASN A 258 11.69 -14.41 29.82
CA ASN A 258 12.59 -15.38 30.43
C ASN A 258 13.21 -14.92 31.79
N ASN A 259 12.41 -14.26 32.65
CA ASN A 259 12.85 -13.61 33.91
C ASN A 259 13.89 -12.49 33.76
N ASN A 260 14.13 -12.00 32.55
CA ASN A 260 14.93 -10.82 32.31
C ASN A 260 14.03 -9.59 32.19
N LEU A 261 14.49 -8.46 32.72
CA LEU A 261 13.89 -7.16 32.49
C LEU A 261 14.57 -6.50 31.28
N ILE A 262 13.79 -6.02 30.32
CA ILE A 262 14.28 -5.40 29.09
C ILE A 262 13.77 -3.96 29.05
N ILE A 263 14.70 -3.00 29.01
CA ILE A 263 14.38 -1.57 28.87
C ILE A 263 14.93 -1.07 27.56
N THR A 264 14.05 -0.55 26.70
CA THR A 264 14.43 0.01 25.40
C THR A 264 14.32 1.53 25.43
N THR A 265 15.37 2.18 24.93
CA THR A 265 15.39 3.60 24.58
C THR A 265 15.69 3.71 23.09
N ARG A 266 15.58 4.91 22.50
CA ARG A 266 15.91 5.10 21.07
C ARG A 266 17.36 4.78 20.69
N SER A 267 18.29 4.65 21.65
CA SER A 267 19.72 4.45 21.37
C SER A 267 20.36 3.31 22.15
N GLU A 268 19.64 2.69 23.06
CA GLU A 268 20.18 1.68 23.99
C GLU A 268 19.07 0.69 24.36
N VAL A 269 19.37 -0.61 24.32
CA VAL A 269 18.57 -1.67 24.96
C VAL A 269 19.37 -2.20 26.16
N PHE A 270 18.75 -2.22 27.33
CA PHE A 270 19.32 -2.76 28.55
C PHE A 270 18.62 -4.07 28.90
N VAL A 271 19.39 -5.14 29.11
CA VAL A 271 18.87 -6.41 29.60
C VAL A 271 19.40 -6.63 31.01
N TYR A 272 18.50 -6.81 31.98
CA TYR A 272 18.83 -7.11 33.37
C TYR A 272 18.32 -8.48 33.77
N ASP A 273 19.01 -9.13 34.71
CA ASP A 273 18.48 -10.31 35.39
C ASP A 273 17.39 -9.94 36.41
N SER A 274 16.82 -10.96 37.07
CA SER A 274 15.78 -10.78 38.08
C SER A 274 16.23 -9.96 39.30
N ASP A 275 17.53 -9.91 39.58
CA ASP A 275 18.14 -9.16 40.70
C ASP A 275 18.56 -7.73 40.27
N PHE A 276 18.14 -7.29 39.08
CA PHE A 276 18.47 -5.99 38.48
C PHE A 276 19.97 -5.81 38.17
N ASN A 277 20.74 -6.89 38.00
CA ASN A 277 22.09 -6.81 37.48
C ASN A 277 22.06 -6.74 35.96
N ILE A 278 22.90 -5.88 35.38
CA ILE A 278 22.98 -5.74 33.93
C ILE A 278 23.65 -6.97 33.30
N LEU A 279 22.95 -7.61 32.37
CA LEU A 279 23.45 -8.72 31.56
C LEU A 279 24.04 -8.23 30.24
N ALA A 280 23.36 -7.29 29.58
CA ALA A 280 23.80 -6.72 28.32
C ALA A 280 23.36 -5.26 28.13
N THR A 281 24.09 -4.55 27.29
CA THR A 281 23.69 -3.24 26.75
C THR A 281 23.98 -3.22 25.26
N ALA A 282 22.93 -3.17 24.46
CA ALA A 282 23.02 -3.08 23.02
C ALA A 282 22.85 -1.61 22.59
N THR A 283 23.66 -1.16 21.62
CA THR A 283 23.60 0.20 21.06
C THR A 283 23.76 0.15 19.53
N PRO A 284 23.26 1.13 18.76
CA PRO A 284 23.52 1.22 17.32
C PRO A 284 25.01 1.21 17.00
N THR A 285 25.38 0.66 15.84
CA THR A 285 26.76 0.68 15.32
C THR A 285 26.86 1.60 14.11
N SER A 286 28.06 1.77 13.55
CA SER A 286 28.23 2.48 12.28
C SER A 286 27.60 1.73 11.08
N GLU A 287 27.46 0.42 11.18
CA GLU A 287 26.82 -0.43 10.16
C GLU A 287 25.30 -0.37 10.29
N PHE A 288 24.79 -0.40 11.52
CA PHE A 288 23.37 -0.32 11.84
C PHE A 288 23.09 0.96 12.65
N ASN A 289 23.16 2.10 11.99
CA ASN A 289 22.94 3.41 12.60
C ASN A 289 21.46 3.79 12.53
N THR A 290 20.69 3.41 13.53
CA THR A 290 19.23 3.58 13.57
C THR A 290 18.71 3.87 14.97
N GLN A 291 17.40 4.09 15.10
CA GLN A 291 16.71 4.17 16.38
C GLN A 291 16.11 2.81 16.75
N PHE A 292 16.28 2.40 18.00
CA PHE A 292 15.60 1.23 18.54
C PHE A 292 14.17 1.58 18.96
N THR A 293 13.26 0.61 18.85
CA THR A 293 11.81 0.80 19.06
C THR A 293 11.25 -0.12 20.14
N SER A 294 11.59 -1.41 20.10
CA SER A 294 11.26 -2.42 21.11
C SER A 294 12.34 -3.50 21.16
N ALA A 295 12.34 -4.34 22.19
CA ALA A 295 13.21 -5.51 22.23
C ALA A 295 12.61 -6.66 23.05
N THR A 296 12.98 -7.89 22.68
CA THR A 296 12.73 -9.12 23.45
C THR A 296 13.99 -9.97 23.57
N THR A 297 13.96 -11.03 24.38
CA THR A 297 15.05 -12.00 24.50
C THR A 297 14.55 -13.43 24.34
N SER A 298 15.29 -14.24 23.60
CA SER A 298 15.05 -15.69 23.50
C SER A 298 16.41 -16.41 23.52
N ASN A 299 16.56 -17.48 24.31
CA ASN A 299 17.75 -18.35 24.31
C ASN A 299 19.12 -17.62 24.36
N GLU A 300 19.30 -16.68 25.29
CA GLU A 300 20.53 -15.84 25.43
C GLU A 300 20.80 -14.86 24.26
N GLU A 301 19.85 -14.72 23.35
CA GLU A 301 19.85 -13.74 22.26
C GLU A 301 18.93 -12.55 22.58
N ILE A 302 19.22 -11.43 21.94
CA ILE A 302 18.46 -10.18 22.02
C ILE A 302 17.94 -9.89 20.62
N TYR A 303 16.64 -9.65 20.50
CA TYR A 303 15.98 -9.26 19.27
C TYR A 303 15.46 -7.84 19.43
N ILE A 304 15.93 -6.93 18.60
CA ILE A 304 15.72 -5.49 18.75
C ILE A 304 15.00 -4.95 17.52
N GLY A 305 13.80 -4.42 17.70
CA GLY A 305 13.09 -3.67 16.67
C GLY A 305 13.78 -2.34 16.39
N THR A 306 13.83 -1.95 15.12
CA THR A 306 14.47 -0.70 14.68
C THR A 306 13.59 0.11 13.75
N ALA A 307 13.95 1.38 13.52
CA ALA A 307 13.22 2.25 12.61
C ALA A 307 13.54 1.99 11.11
N GLU A 308 14.67 1.36 10.79
CA GLU A 308 15.20 1.30 9.41
C GLU A 308 15.75 -0.06 8.96
N PHE A 309 15.98 -1.02 9.89
CA PHE A 309 16.67 -2.29 9.61
C PHE A 309 15.88 -3.51 10.07
N GLY A 310 14.55 -3.38 10.20
CA GLY A 310 13.71 -4.46 10.70
C GLY A 310 14.10 -4.84 12.13
N ALA A 311 14.22 -6.15 12.38
CA ALA A 311 14.73 -6.66 13.65
C ALA A 311 16.24 -6.95 13.59
N LEU A 312 17.00 -6.47 14.56
CA LEU A 312 18.40 -6.84 14.75
C LEU A 312 18.51 -7.93 15.82
N ARG A 313 19.12 -9.05 15.46
CA ARG A 313 19.51 -10.11 16.40
C ARG A 313 20.93 -9.91 16.89
N SER A 314 21.14 -10.01 18.20
CA SER A 314 22.44 -10.05 18.85
C SER A 314 22.47 -11.09 19.96
N THR A 315 23.61 -11.25 20.64
CA THR A 315 23.74 -12.14 21.80
C THR A 315 24.01 -11.33 23.05
N ILE A 316 23.57 -11.81 24.21
CA ILE A 316 23.87 -11.17 25.50
C ILE A 316 25.38 -11.02 25.73
N PHE A 317 26.19 -11.97 25.24
CA PHE A 317 27.65 -11.95 25.38
C PHE A 317 28.38 -11.06 24.37
N SER A 318 27.72 -10.65 23.29
CA SER A 318 28.30 -9.79 22.25
C SER A 318 27.25 -8.83 21.70
N PRO A 319 26.72 -7.91 22.53
CA PRO A 319 25.51 -7.13 22.26
C PRO A 319 25.70 -6.00 21.23
N LEU A 320 26.84 -5.98 20.53
CA LEU A 320 27.19 -4.99 19.50
C LEU A 320 27.49 -5.65 18.14
N ILE A 321 27.29 -6.97 18.04
CA ILE A 321 27.37 -7.71 16.78
C ILE A 321 25.94 -8.06 16.40
N TYR A 322 25.48 -7.54 15.27
CA TYR A 322 24.10 -7.69 14.82
C TYR A 322 23.99 -8.57 13.57
N THR A 323 22.87 -9.26 13.47
CA THR A 323 22.35 -9.82 12.21
C THR A 323 21.00 -9.18 11.97
N GLU A 324 20.81 -8.61 10.78
CA GLU A 324 19.52 -8.06 10.34
C GLU A 324 18.56 -9.19 9.94
N ILE A 325 17.29 -9.05 10.34
CA ILE A 325 16.22 -10.00 10.12
C ILE A 325 14.97 -9.22 9.67
N HIS A 326 14.59 -9.41 8.41
CA HIS A 326 13.31 -8.97 7.87
C HIS A 326 13.00 -9.74 6.57
N PRO A 327 11.71 -9.83 6.17
CA PRO A 327 11.33 -10.28 4.84
C PRO A 327 11.80 -9.34 3.72
N ASN A 328 11.86 -9.84 2.49
CA ASN A 328 12.21 -9.04 1.31
C ASN A 328 11.06 -8.08 0.94
N GLY A 329 11.30 -6.77 0.99
CA GLY A 329 10.26 -5.77 0.78
C GLY A 329 10.81 -4.39 0.39
N PRO A 330 9.91 -3.47 -0.02
CA PRO A 330 10.26 -2.08 -0.27
C PRO A 330 10.78 -1.36 0.99
N LEU A 331 11.36 -0.17 0.77
CA LEU A 331 11.91 0.66 1.84
C LEU A 331 10.82 1.13 2.81
N ARG A 332 9.60 1.38 2.33
CA ARG A 332 8.49 1.89 3.15
C ARG A 332 7.12 1.42 2.63
N ASN A 333 6.08 1.61 3.45
CA ASN A 333 4.69 1.30 3.12
C ASN A 333 3.90 2.51 2.58
N ASP A 334 4.36 3.74 2.80
CA ASP A 334 3.75 4.98 2.31
C ASP A 334 4.15 5.27 0.85
N THR A 335 3.71 4.40 -0.07
CA THR A 335 4.09 4.54 -1.49
C THR A 335 3.43 5.76 -2.13
N PHE A 336 4.22 6.64 -2.73
CA PHE A 336 3.73 7.82 -3.44
C PHE A 336 3.52 7.55 -4.93
N SER A 337 4.51 6.99 -5.62
CA SER A 337 4.42 6.64 -7.04
C SER A 337 5.05 5.29 -7.33
N VAL A 338 4.47 4.57 -8.29
CA VAL A 338 4.92 3.27 -8.79
C VAL A 338 4.95 3.28 -10.32
N GLN A 339 6.00 2.70 -10.91
CA GLN A 339 6.08 2.55 -12.36
C GLN A 339 6.70 1.19 -12.70
N SER A 340 6.14 0.52 -13.71
CA SER A 340 6.67 -0.75 -14.22
C SER A 340 7.16 -0.58 -15.67
N GLY A 341 8.17 -1.35 -16.06
CA GLY A 341 8.70 -1.35 -17.41
C GLY A 341 9.90 -2.30 -17.57
N GLY A 342 9.95 -3.04 -18.68
CA GLY A 342 11.04 -3.97 -18.99
C GLY A 342 11.29 -5.02 -17.90
N SER A 343 10.22 -5.65 -17.39
CA SER A 343 10.26 -6.63 -16.29
C SER A 343 10.78 -6.11 -14.94
N ASN A 344 10.79 -4.80 -14.73
CA ASN A 344 11.18 -4.15 -13.48
C ASN A 344 10.03 -3.27 -12.96
N THR A 345 9.99 -3.04 -11.65
CA THR A 345 9.06 -2.09 -11.03
C THR A 345 9.80 -1.20 -10.04
N TRP A 346 9.55 0.11 -10.10
CA TRP A 346 10.19 1.11 -9.25
C TRP A 346 9.16 1.85 -8.41
N VAL A 347 9.57 2.25 -7.22
CA VAL A 347 8.68 2.80 -6.19
C VAL A 347 9.36 3.96 -5.48
N THR A 348 8.63 5.06 -5.26
CA THR A 348 9.11 6.24 -4.54
C THR A 348 8.18 6.63 -3.39
N TYR A 349 8.72 7.34 -2.39
CA TYR A 349 8.04 7.67 -1.13
C TYR A 349 8.07 9.17 -0.82
N GLY A 350 8.40 10.00 -1.80
CA GLY A 350 8.67 11.42 -1.59
C GLY A 350 7.46 12.20 -1.13
N ASP A 351 6.45 12.37 -1.96
CA ASP A 351 5.25 13.16 -1.70
C ASP A 351 5.34 14.70 -1.87
N TYR A 352 4.14 15.25 -2.05
CA TYR A 352 3.74 16.63 -1.86
C TYR A 352 2.23 16.62 -1.52
N ASP A 353 1.74 17.63 -0.81
CA ASP A 353 0.32 17.65 -0.42
C ASP A 353 -0.62 17.99 -1.59
N ILE A 354 -1.92 17.92 -1.34
CA ILE A 354 -2.97 18.27 -2.31
C ILE A 354 -2.96 19.76 -2.74
N PHE A 355 -2.03 20.58 -2.27
CA PHE A 355 -1.83 21.96 -2.70
C PHE A 355 -0.44 22.16 -3.31
N PHE A 356 0.22 21.07 -3.72
CA PHE A 356 1.57 21.08 -4.29
C PHE A 356 2.60 21.70 -3.33
N ASN A 357 2.45 21.45 -2.03
CA ASN A 357 3.41 21.82 -1.02
C ASN A 357 4.33 20.62 -0.68
N PRO A 358 5.65 20.72 -0.89
CA PRO A 358 6.58 19.64 -0.57
C PRO A 358 6.91 19.51 0.93
N SER A 359 6.34 20.35 1.80
CA SER A 359 6.69 20.38 3.23
C SER A 359 5.81 19.44 4.08
N PRO A 360 6.36 18.69 5.05
CA PRO A 360 7.78 18.56 5.37
C PRO A 360 8.56 17.89 4.24
N LEU A 361 9.83 18.29 4.02
CA LEU A 361 10.66 17.64 3.02
C LEU A 361 10.94 16.19 3.40
N ARG A 362 11.04 15.32 2.41
CA ARG A 362 11.15 13.86 2.60
C ARG A 362 12.51 13.41 2.11
N GLU A 363 13.29 12.88 3.04
CA GLU A 363 14.67 12.42 2.83
C GLU A 363 14.67 10.90 2.71
N PHE A 364 13.89 10.40 1.74
CA PHE A 364 13.73 8.97 1.48
C PHE A 364 14.32 8.65 0.11
N GLY A 365 14.95 7.48 0.01
CA GLY A 365 15.38 6.95 -1.27
C GLY A 365 14.23 6.30 -2.06
N PHE A 366 14.53 5.28 -2.85
CA PHE A 366 13.55 4.58 -3.68
C PHE A 366 13.80 3.07 -3.69
N SER A 367 12.81 2.30 -4.14
CA SER A 367 12.90 0.85 -4.21
C SER A 367 12.73 0.35 -5.64
N HIS A 368 13.42 -0.75 -5.96
CA HIS A 368 13.44 -1.36 -7.28
C HIS A 368 13.25 -2.88 -7.16
N LEU A 369 12.11 -3.36 -7.66
CA LEU A 369 11.80 -4.77 -7.79
C LEU A 369 12.37 -5.32 -9.11
N ASN A 370 13.26 -6.30 -9.00
CA ASN A 370 13.84 -7.02 -10.14
C ASN A 370 13.88 -8.52 -9.80
N GLN A 371 13.32 -9.38 -10.68
CA GLN A 371 13.31 -10.84 -10.47
C GLN A 371 12.80 -11.25 -9.09
N GLU A 372 11.72 -10.62 -8.62
CA GLU A 372 11.10 -10.83 -7.31
C GLU A 372 11.91 -10.35 -6.08
N VAL A 373 13.08 -9.75 -6.27
CA VAL A 373 13.92 -9.21 -5.20
C VAL A 373 13.80 -7.69 -5.17
N TRP A 374 13.58 -7.14 -3.98
CA TRP A 374 13.58 -5.70 -3.75
C TRP A 374 15.01 -5.22 -3.48
N ASN A 375 15.43 -4.22 -4.26
CA ASN A 375 16.67 -3.48 -4.03
C ASN A 375 16.27 -2.09 -3.55
N ASN A 376 16.66 -1.75 -2.32
CA ASN A 376 16.37 -0.46 -1.71
C ASN A 376 17.59 0.44 -1.82
N ILE A 377 17.44 1.60 -2.43
CA ILE A 377 18.48 2.62 -2.56
C ILE A 377 18.23 3.63 -1.45
N PRO A 378 19.15 3.81 -0.48
CA PRO A 378 18.97 4.75 0.62
C PRO A 378 19.11 6.21 0.14
N PHE A 379 18.62 7.16 0.95
CA PHE A 379 18.57 8.57 0.59
C PHE A 379 19.95 9.15 0.26
N GLU A 380 20.99 8.81 1.03
CA GLU A 380 22.36 9.28 0.81
C GLU A 380 22.93 8.89 -0.56
N ASP A 381 22.45 7.80 -1.15
CA ASP A 381 22.89 7.32 -2.47
C ASP A 381 22.12 8.00 -3.63
N THR A 382 21.11 8.82 -3.32
CA THR A 382 20.29 9.55 -4.31
C THR A 382 20.80 10.96 -4.64
N PHE A 383 22.07 11.27 -4.31
CA PHE A 383 22.59 12.65 -4.36
C PHE A 383 21.76 13.63 -3.50
N ASP A 384 21.29 13.13 -2.35
CA ASP A 384 20.43 13.87 -1.40
C ASP A 384 19.17 14.47 -2.06
N SER A 385 18.56 13.74 -3.00
CA SER A 385 17.38 14.21 -3.73
C SER A 385 16.12 13.99 -2.91
N ARG A 386 15.48 15.07 -2.46
CA ARG A 386 14.30 15.00 -1.59
C ARG A 386 13.01 14.89 -2.39
N ASN A 387 11.96 14.38 -1.76
CA ASN A 387 10.61 14.33 -2.34
C ASN A 387 10.60 13.70 -3.76
N LEU A 388 11.27 12.57 -3.95
CA LEU A 388 11.20 11.78 -5.19
C LEU A 388 9.75 11.33 -5.44
N ASN A 389 9.15 11.72 -6.56
CA ASN A 389 7.68 11.74 -6.69
C ASN A 389 7.08 11.16 -7.98
N ALA A 390 7.81 11.08 -9.09
CA ALA A 390 7.30 10.50 -10.34
C ALA A 390 8.42 9.78 -11.08
N ILE A 391 8.10 8.70 -11.79
CA ILE A 391 9.09 7.83 -12.44
C ILE A 391 8.77 7.71 -13.92
N SER A 392 9.78 7.85 -14.78
CA SER A 392 9.68 7.56 -16.21
C SER A 392 10.74 6.57 -16.65
N VAL A 393 10.29 5.48 -17.26
CA VAL A 393 11.16 4.44 -17.82
C VAL A 393 11.49 4.79 -19.26
N ASN A 394 12.77 4.77 -19.62
CA ASN A 394 13.16 4.97 -21.01
C ASN A 394 12.65 3.78 -21.86
N PRO A 395 11.77 4.02 -22.86
CA PRO A 395 11.18 2.93 -23.65
C PRO A 395 12.20 2.22 -24.55
N GLU A 396 13.30 2.88 -24.93
CA GLU A 396 14.37 2.29 -25.75
C GLU A 396 15.41 1.54 -24.89
N ASN A 397 15.52 1.90 -23.61
CA ASN A 397 16.43 1.28 -22.65
C ASN A 397 15.79 1.22 -21.25
N PRO A 398 14.97 0.20 -20.96
CA PRO A 398 14.24 0.12 -19.68
C PRO A 398 15.11 0.05 -18.41
N SER A 399 16.42 -0.18 -18.54
CA SER A 399 17.36 -0.08 -17.43
C SER A 399 17.71 1.36 -17.05
N GLN A 400 17.40 2.35 -17.89
CA GLN A 400 17.56 3.76 -17.61
C GLN A 400 16.20 4.35 -17.25
N ILE A 401 16.12 4.95 -16.07
CA ILE A 401 14.92 5.63 -15.61
C ILE A 401 15.28 7.04 -15.12
N PHE A 402 14.26 7.89 -15.09
CA PHE A 402 14.32 9.22 -14.53
C PHE A 402 13.29 9.33 -13.42
N ILE A 403 13.71 9.80 -12.27
CA ILE A 403 12.84 10.00 -11.12
C ILE A 403 12.77 11.51 -10.83
N SER A 404 11.60 12.11 -11.01
CA SER A 404 11.36 13.49 -10.63
C SER A 404 11.49 13.67 -9.12
N SER A 405 11.89 14.87 -8.73
CA SER A 405 11.91 15.34 -7.35
C SER A 405 11.09 16.62 -7.25
N PHE A 406 10.16 16.67 -6.29
CA PHE A 406 9.39 17.88 -6.01
C PHE A 406 10.13 18.88 -5.11
N GLN A 407 11.46 18.92 -5.22
CA GLN A 407 12.30 19.87 -4.49
C GLN A 407 13.66 20.12 -5.15
N ASP A 408 14.26 19.11 -5.79
CA ASP A 408 15.68 19.08 -6.18
C ASP A 408 15.93 18.73 -7.67
N GLY A 409 14.89 18.54 -8.50
CA GLY A 409 15.04 18.36 -9.96
C GLY A 409 14.69 16.96 -10.45
N ILE A 410 15.59 16.30 -11.18
CA ILE A 410 15.38 14.95 -11.73
C ILE A 410 16.61 14.07 -11.43
N LEU A 411 16.40 12.93 -10.80
CA LEU A 411 17.41 11.90 -10.57
C LEU A 411 17.47 10.94 -11.77
N GLU A 412 18.63 10.78 -12.38
CA GLU A 412 18.86 9.75 -13.40
C GLU A 412 19.43 8.48 -12.75
N VAL A 413 18.83 7.34 -13.09
CA VAL A 413 19.21 6.03 -12.56
C VAL A 413 19.47 5.09 -13.73
N ASN A 414 20.63 4.43 -13.73
CA ASN A 414 21.05 3.50 -14.77
C ASN A 414 21.36 2.14 -14.13
N ASN A 415 20.68 1.08 -14.60
CA ASN A 415 20.77 -0.28 -14.05
C ASN A 415 20.55 -0.31 -12.53
N GLY A 416 19.57 0.45 -12.03
CA GLY A 416 19.26 0.53 -10.60
C GLY A 416 20.22 1.39 -9.78
N ILE A 417 21.23 2.02 -10.39
CA ILE A 417 22.23 2.85 -9.70
C ILE A 417 22.00 4.32 -10.06
N PRO A 418 21.79 5.23 -9.08
CA PRO A 418 21.78 6.66 -9.33
C PRO A 418 23.10 7.13 -9.96
N THR A 419 23.02 7.83 -11.09
CA THR A 419 24.21 8.30 -11.82
C THR A 419 24.42 9.80 -11.72
N GLN A 420 23.34 10.57 -11.65
CA GLN A 420 23.40 12.02 -11.48
C GLN A 420 22.04 12.59 -11.07
N ARG A 421 22.07 13.77 -10.44
CA ARG A 421 20.90 14.63 -10.29
C ARG A 421 20.99 15.79 -11.28
N LEU A 422 19.97 15.95 -12.11
CA LEU A 422 19.77 17.08 -13.00
C LEU A 422 19.09 18.19 -12.21
N ASP A 423 19.76 19.32 -12.09
CA ASP A 423 19.28 20.53 -11.40
C ASP A 423 19.58 21.79 -12.24
N GLU A 424 19.31 22.99 -11.71
CA GLU A 424 19.49 24.23 -12.48
C GLU A 424 20.95 24.55 -12.82
N THR A 425 21.92 23.82 -12.25
CA THR A 425 23.35 24.07 -12.43
C THR A 425 23.98 23.26 -13.56
N ASN A 426 23.37 22.13 -13.93
CA ASN A 426 23.88 21.21 -14.93
C ASN A 426 22.87 20.84 -16.04
N SER A 427 21.65 21.38 -15.98
CA SER A 427 20.57 21.08 -16.91
C SER A 427 19.82 22.35 -17.35
N GLY A 428 18.78 22.18 -18.17
CA GLY A 428 17.86 23.25 -18.55
C GLY A 428 16.74 23.52 -17.53
N LEU A 429 16.73 22.82 -16.39
CA LEU A 429 15.73 23.02 -15.33
C LEU A 429 15.87 24.39 -14.66
N GLU A 430 14.76 24.91 -14.14
CA GLU A 430 14.70 26.25 -13.55
C GLU A 430 14.03 26.18 -12.18
N SER A 431 14.67 26.76 -11.17
CA SER A 431 14.17 26.77 -9.81
C SER A 431 13.17 27.91 -9.57
N LEU A 432 12.21 27.71 -8.66
CA LEU A 432 11.35 28.77 -8.16
C LEU A 432 12.18 29.95 -7.63
N MET A 433 11.89 31.15 -8.12
CA MET A 433 12.50 32.39 -7.65
C MET A 433 11.50 33.23 -6.82
N LEU A 434 11.72 33.31 -5.51
CA LEU A 434 10.89 34.16 -4.64
C LEU A 434 11.41 35.60 -4.62
N PRO A 435 10.58 36.63 -4.92
CA PRO A 435 11.02 38.02 -4.91
C PRO A 435 11.62 38.49 -3.57
N GLY A 436 11.08 37.98 -2.46
CA GLY A 436 11.56 38.27 -1.10
C GLY A 436 12.72 37.39 -0.62
N ASN A 437 13.08 36.33 -1.35
CA ASN A 437 14.18 35.43 -1.03
C ASN A 437 14.78 34.82 -2.32
N PRO A 438 15.55 35.59 -3.10
CA PRO A 438 16.03 35.17 -4.43
C PRO A 438 17.07 34.04 -4.39
N ASN A 439 17.60 33.71 -3.22
CA ASN A 439 18.51 32.58 -3.02
C ASN A 439 17.78 31.29 -2.63
N PHE A 440 16.47 31.36 -2.37
CA PHE A 440 15.66 30.15 -2.20
C PHE A 440 15.71 29.32 -3.49
N ARG A 441 15.83 28.00 -3.34
CA ARG A 441 15.78 27.04 -4.43
C ARG A 441 14.78 25.95 -4.08
N SER A 442 13.90 25.67 -5.04
CA SER A 442 12.93 24.59 -5.02
C SER A 442 12.60 24.27 -6.48
N LEU A 443 13.16 23.17 -6.97
CA LEU A 443 12.91 22.61 -8.29
C LEU A 443 11.76 21.61 -8.16
N ARG A 444 10.55 22.06 -8.45
CA ARG A 444 9.32 21.27 -8.22
C ARG A 444 8.90 20.52 -9.48
N VAL A 445 9.67 19.50 -9.84
CA VAL A 445 9.36 18.67 -11.01
C VAL A 445 8.34 17.61 -10.59
N SER A 446 7.26 17.47 -11.36
CA SER A 446 6.24 16.44 -11.15
C SER A 446 6.20 15.48 -12.34
N GLY A 447 5.16 15.58 -13.18
CA GLY A 447 4.96 14.67 -14.31
C GLY A 447 6.14 14.67 -15.28
N THR A 448 6.62 13.47 -15.60
CA THR A 448 7.59 13.22 -16.65
C THR A 448 7.10 12.10 -17.55
N THR A 449 7.42 12.18 -18.84
CA THR A 449 7.08 11.11 -19.79
C THR A 449 7.98 11.16 -21.02
N PHE A 450 8.13 10.03 -21.70
CA PHE A 450 8.87 9.96 -22.96
C PHE A 450 7.92 10.14 -24.14
N ASP A 451 8.37 10.88 -25.16
CA ASP A 451 7.70 10.86 -26.46
C ASP A 451 8.20 9.72 -27.35
N ASN A 452 7.52 9.53 -28.49
CA ASN A 452 7.87 8.50 -29.48
C ASN A 452 9.24 8.75 -30.17
N GLN A 453 9.91 9.88 -29.91
CA GLN A 453 11.26 10.17 -30.39
C GLN A 453 12.33 9.89 -29.32
N GLY A 454 11.93 9.44 -28.13
CA GLY A 454 12.83 9.17 -27.01
C GLY A 454 13.21 10.43 -26.19
N PHE A 455 12.53 11.56 -26.39
CA PHE A 455 12.78 12.75 -25.57
C PHE A 455 11.99 12.68 -24.27
N LEU A 456 12.66 12.96 -23.15
CA LEU A 456 12.02 13.06 -21.85
C LEU A 456 11.36 14.44 -21.73
N TRP A 457 10.05 14.49 -21.64
CA TRP A 457 9.29 15.67 -21.30
C TRP A 457 9.10 15.76 -19.79
N SER A 458 9.17 16.98 -19.25
CA SER A 458 8.98 17.25 -17.83
C SER A 458 8.17 18.52 -17.61
N VAL A 459 7.44 18.58 -16.50
CA VAL A 459 6.75 19.78 -16.04
C VAL A 459 7.28 20.23 -14.67
N THR A 460 7.64 21.50 -14.57
CA THR A 460 8.16 22.13 -13.34
C THR A 460 7.19 23.19 -12.84
N SER A 461 6.79 23.11 -11.57
CA SER A 461 5.81 24.03 -10.98
C SER A 461 6.44 25.38 -10.58
N LEU A 462 5.60 26.42 -10.53
CA LEU A 462 5.92 27.78 -10.04
C LEU A 462 7.04 28.51 -10.81
N ILE A 463 7.14 28.26 -12.12
CA ILE A 463 8.03 28.98 -13.05
C ILE A 463 7.30 29.36 -14.35
N SER A 464 7.81 30.35 -15.07
CA SER A 464 7.18 30.85 -16.31
C SER A 464 7.23 29.87 -17.48
N SER A 465 8.24 29.01 -17.55
CA SER A 465 8.40 28.01 -18.61
C SER A 465 8.37 26.58 -18.07
N PRO A 466 7.20 26.11 -17.60
CA PRO A 466 7.09 24.87 -16.83
C PRO A 466 7.38 23.62 -17.67
N LEU A 467 6.95 23.58 -18.93
CA LEU A 467 7.14 22.42 -19.81
C LEU A 467 8.53 22.45 -20.46
N LYS A 468 9.23 21.32 -20.40
CA LYS A 468 10.55 21.13 -20.98
C LYS A 468 10.64 19.79 -21.68
N TYR A 469 11.49 19.68 -22.71
CA TYR A 469 11.98 18.38 -23.17
C TYR A 469 13.50 18.30 -23.04
N PHE A 470 13.98 17.09 -22.80
CA PHE A 470 15.39 16.71 -22.69
C PHE A 470 15.73 15.63 -23.71
N ASN A 471 16.64 15.95 -24.63
CA ASN A 471 17.25 14.99 -25.54
C ASN A 471 18.56 14.50 -24.92
N GLN A 472 18.56 13.24 -24.51
CA GLN A 472 19.65 12.59 -23.76
C GLN A 472 20.89 12.35 -24.62
N ASP A 473 20.70 12.01 -25.90
CA ASP A 473 21.80 11.74 -26.84
C ASP A 473 22.68 12.97 -27.09
N THR A 474 22.06 14.14 -27.09
CA THR A 474 22.75 15.41 -27.37
C THR A 474 22.96 16.27 -26.13
N ASN A 475 22.41 15.85 -24.98
CA ASN A 475 22.32 16.62 -23.75
C ASN A 475 21.72 18.03 -23.95
N THR A 476 20.64 18.13 -24.73
CA THR A 476 19.99 19.40 -25.07
C THR A 476 18.62 19.55 -24.44
N TRP A 477 18.32 20.77 -24.01
CA TRP A 477 17.06 21.14 -23.37
C TRP A 477 16.34 22.21 -24.18
N ARG A 478 15.00 22.13 -24.19
CA ARG A 478 14.13 23.21 -24.68
C ARG A 478 13.03 23.46 -23.67
N SER A 479 12.76 24.73 -23.40
CA SER A 479 11.70 25.19 -22.50
C SER A 479 10.58 25.88 -23.27
N PHE A 480 9.36 25.79 -22.75
CA PHE A 480 8.16 26.37 -23.36
C PHE A 480 7.44 27.28 -22.36
N ASP A 481 7.20 28.52 -22.77
CA ASP A 481 6.62 29.58 -21.94
C ASP A 481 5.10 29.45 -21.82
N PHE A 482 4.60 29.44 -20.58
CA PHE A 482 3.17 29.36 -20.27
C PHE A 482 2.58 30.69 -19.80
N THR A 483 3.36 31.79 -19.81
CA THR A 483 2.85 33.13 -19.46
C THR A 483 1.65 33.63 -20.26
N PRO A 484 1.38 33.16 -21.50
CA PRO A 484 0.13 33.53 -22.20
C PRO A 484 -1.16 33.08 -21.50
N ILE A 485 -1.11 32.02 -20.69
CA ILE A 485 -2.27 31.48 -19.95
C ILE A 485 -2.12 31.58 -18.42
N ILE A 486 -0.89 31.66 -17.90
CA ILE A 486 -0.56 31.78 -16.47
C ILE A 486 0.36 32.99 -16.28
N GLN A 487 -0.19 34.17 -16.01
CA GLN A 487 0.58 35.43 -16.04
C GLN A 487 1.60 35.51 -14.91
N ASP A 488 1.20 35.15 -13.69
CA ASP A 488 2.07 35.04 -12.52
C ASP A 488 2.19 33.57 -12.10
N PRO A 489 3.30 32.89 -12.42
CA PRO A 489 3.45 31.47 -12.15
C PRO A 489 3.46 31.12 -10.66
N ILE A 490 3.69 32.09 -9.76
CA ILE A 490 3.73 31.82 -8.31
C ILE A 490 2.34 31.90 -7.69
N SER A 491 1.49 32.82 -8.18
CA SER A 491 0.21 33.13 -7.55
C SER A 491 -1.01 32.62 -8.33
N ASP A 492 -0.90 32.46 -9.65
CA ASP A 492 -2.01 32.01 -10.49
C ASP A 492 -2.16 30.48 -10.47
N GLU A 493 -1.07 29.73 -10.39
CA GLU A 493 -1.05 28.25 -10.43
C GLU A 493 -0.22 27.68 -9.27
N LEU A 494 -0.70 26.62 -8.60
CA LEU A 494 0.03 26.00 -7.48
C LEU A 494 0.97 24.89 -7.95
N GLY A 495 0.60 24.19 -9.02
CA GLY A 495 1.42 23.12 -9.59
C GLY A 495 0.72 22.35 -10.69
N PHE A 496 1.44 21.34 -11.19
CA PHE A 496 1.03 20.46 -12.26
C PHE A 496 1.09 19.01 -11.78
N SER A 497 0.05 18.22 -12.02
CA SER A 497 -0.05 16.84 -11.50
C SER A 497 0.60 15.81 -12.42
N ASP A 498 0.20 15.83 -13.70
CA ASP A 498 0.45 14.75 -14.66
C ASP A 498 0.71 15.30 -16.07
N LEU A 499 1.39 14.51 -16.89
CA LEU A 499 1.81 14.84 -18.25
C LEU A 499 1.69 13.61 -19.16
N VAL A 500 0.77 13.68 -20.13
CA VAL A 500 0.57 12.64 -21.13
C VAL A 500 0.72 13.19 -22.55
N ILE A 501 1.07 12.32 -23.49
CA ILE A 501 1.25 12.68 -24.91
C ILE A 501 0.28 11.84 -25.72
N ASP A 502 -0.55 12.51 -26.53
CA ASP A 502 -1.48 11.82 -27.41
C ASP A 502 -0.81 11.32 -28.69
N ASN A 503 -1.53 10.53 -29.49
CA ASN A 503 -1.00 9.95 -30.72
C ASN A 503 -0.68 11.01 -31.81
N SER A 504 -1.17 12.24 -31.66
CA SER A 504 -0.84 13.38 -32.53
C SER A 504 0.41 14.14 -32.08
N GLY A 505 1.00 13.75 -30.95
CA GLY A 505 2.15 14.40 -30.33
C GLY A 505 1.78 15.61 -29.47
N THR A 506 0.50 15.86 -29.21
CA THR A 506 0.04 16.93 -28.32
C THR A 506 0.27 16.53 -26.87
N LYS A 507 0.87 17.44 -26.09
CA LYS A 507 1.14 17.25 -24.66
C LYS A 507 -0.07 17.77 -23.89
N PHE A 508 -0.67 16.93 -23.07
CA PHE A 508 -1.72 17.32 -22.13
C PHE A 508 -1.15 17.31 -20.71
N ILE A 509 -1.37 18.40 -19.99
CA ILE A 509 -0.87 18.63 -18.64
C ILE A 509 -2.04 18.87 -17.68
N GLY A 510 -2.07 18.14 -16.58
CA GLY A 510 -2.99 18.38 -15.47
C GLY A 510 -2.47 19.50 -14.59
N SER A 511 -3.33 20.42 -14.18
CA SER A 511 -2.95 21.57 -13.34
C SER A 511 -3.93 21.78 -12.20
N PHE A 512 -3.51 22.51 -11.17
CA PHE A 512 -4.34 22.72 -9.97
C PHE A 512 -5.44 23.77 -10.19
N ARG A 513 -5.21 24.83 -10.98
CA ARG A 513 -6.21 25.89 -11.25
C ARG A 513 -6.49 26.11 -12.73
N SER A 514 -5.56 25.77 -13.59
CA SER A 514 -5.64 26.04 -15.03
C SER A 514 -6.32 24.92 -15.81
N GLY A 515 -6.87 23.90 -15.12
CA GLY A 515 -7.53 22.75 -15.70
C GLY A 515 -6.60 21.87 -16.54
N VAL A 516 -7.05 21.47 -17.72
CA VAL A 516 -6.23 20.72 -18.68
C VAL A 516 -5.57 21.70 -19.65
N ILE A 517 -4.24 21.68 -19.69
CA ILE A 517 -3.44 22.47 -20.62
C ILE A 517 -3.01 21.57 -21.78
N GLY A 518 -3.26 21.98 -23.01
CA GLY A 518 -2.73 21.35 -24.21
C GLY A 518 -1.61 22.18 -24.82
N PHE A 519 -0.52 21.52 -25.20
CA PHE A 519 0.61 22.13 -25.90
C PHE A 519 1.01 21.32 -27.15
N ASN A 520 1.25 22.01 -28.27
CA ASN A 520 1.79 21.41 -29.47
C ASN A 520 2.98 22.22 -30.01
N GLU A 521 4.15 21.60 -30.10
CA GLU A 521 5.37 22.23 -30.58
C GLU A 521 5.35 22.56 -32.08
N ASN A 522 4.47 21.92 -32.86
CA ASN A 522 4.28 22.17 -34.30
C ASN A 522 3.40 23.41 -34.54
N GLY A 523 3.84 24.54 -34.00
CA GLY A 523 3.09 25.79 -33.97
C GLY A 523 3.38 26.61 -32.71
N ASN A 524 3.86 25.93 -31.65
CA ASN A 524 3.87 26.43 -30.27
C ASN A 524 2.45 26.83 -29.85
N ASP A 525 1.46 26.02 -30.22
CA ASP A 525 0.08 26.24 -29.85
C ASP A 525 -0.10 25.88 -28.38
N LEU A 526 -0.74 26.76 -27.62
CA LEU A 526 -0.96 26.64 -26.19
C LEU A 526 -2.40 27.07 -25.87
N LYS A 527 -3.14 26.20 -25.19
CA LYS A 527 -4.54 26.43 -24.81
C LYS A 527 -4.85 25.65 -23.54
N ASN A 528 -5.79 26.13 -22.73
CA ASN A 528 -6.30 25.40 -21.60
C ASN A 528 -7.84 25.43 -21.52
N ILE A 529 -8.39 24.46 -20.79
CA ILE A 529 -9.81 24.38 -20.42
C ILE A 529 -9.91 24.12 -18.92
N PHE A 530 -10.80 24.82 -18.21
CA PHE A 530 -10.81 24.76 -16.74
C PHE A 530 -12.19 24.99 -16.10
N ASP A 531 -13.22 25.31 -16.88
CA ASP A 531 -14.52 25.73 -16.36
C ASP A 531 -15.63 24.67 -16.54
N GLU A 532 -16.62 24.73 -15.65
CA GLU A 532 -17.77 23.83 -15.66
C GLU A 532 -18.75 24.18 -16.81
N ASP A 533 -19.01 25.47 -17.03
CA ASP A 533 -20.05 25.91 -17.96
C ASP A 533 -19.73 25.56 -19.42
N THR A 534 -18.53 25.90 -19.88
CA THR A 534 -18.08 25.75 -21.27
C THR A 534 -17.42 24.38 -21.46
N ALA A 535 -16.39 24.09 -20.67
CA ALA A 535 -15.58 22.90 -20.82
C ALA A 535 -16.15 21.65 -20.15
N ASN A 536 -17.20 21.78 -19.34
CA ASN A 536 -17.81 20.68 -18.58
C ASN A 536 -16.86 20.00 -17.59
N LEU A 537 -15.84 20.72 -17.10
CA LEU A 537 -14.95 20.19 -16.07
C LEU A 537 -15.56 20.44 -14.69
N PRO A 538 -15.84 19.42 -13.88
CA PRO A 538 -16.48 19.59 -12.57
C PRO A 538 -15.52 20.28 -11.58
N SER A 539 -14.22 20.14 -11.78
CA SER A 539 -13.18 20.81 -11.01
C SER A 539 -12.04 21.27 -11.93
N PRO A 540 -11.46 22.47 -11.73
CA PRO A 540 -10.26 22.90 -12.42
C PRO A 540 -9.00 22.19 -11.92
N SER A 541 -9.04 21.55 -10.74
CA SER A 541 -7.94 20.74 -10.22
C SER A 541 -7.99 19.36 -10.87
N ILE A 542 -7.05 19.15 -11.80
CA ILE A 542 -6.82 17.89 -12.50
C ILE A 542 -5.71 17.15 -11.78
N GLU A 543 -5.92 15.88 -11.51
CA GLU A 543 -4.98 15.04 -10.76
C GLU A 543 -4.36 13.97 -11.68
N ALA A 544 -5.16 13.37 -12.55
CA ALA A 544 -4.74 12.28 -13.42
C ALA A 544 -5.17 12.49 -14.87
N LEU A 545 -4.33 12.08 -15.81
CA LEU A 545 -4.61 12.05 -17.23
C LEU A 545 -4.23 10.70 -17.83
N ALA A 546 -5.04 10.22 -18.77
CA ALA A 546 -4.67 9.05 -19.57
C ALA A 546 -5.18 9.18 -20.99
N VAL A 547 -4.32 8.92 -21.97
CA VAL A 547 -4.73 8.78 -23.37
C VAL A 547 -5.01 7.31 -23.63
N ASP A 548 -6.21 7.01 -24.10
CA ASP A 548 -6.62 5.64 -24.40
C ASP A 548 -6.27 5.21 -25.83
N ASN A 549 -6.45 3.93 -26.16
CA ASN A 549 -6.09 3.38 -27.47
C ASN A 549 -6.94 3.95 -28.63
N ARG A 550 -8.02 4.69 -28.32
CA ARG A 550 -8.86 5.40 -29.29
C ARG A 550 -8.48 6.88 -29.40
N ASN A 551 -7.35 7.27 -28.81
CA ASN A 551 -6.85 8.64 -28.72
C ASN A 551 -7.83 9.58 -28.01
N GLN A 552 -8.53 9.07 -26.99
CA GLN A 552 -9.41 9.85 -26.11
C GLN A 552 -8.66 10.18 -24.84
N LEU A 553 -8.78 11.42 -24.36
CA LEU A 553 -8.15 11.83 -23.12
C LEU A 553 -9.14 11.66 -21.97
N TRP A 554 -8.83 10.74 -21.06
CA TRP A 554 -9.52 10.53 -19.79
C TRP A 554 -8.91 11.45 -18.74
N ILE A 555 -9.76 12.16 -18.01
CA ILE A 555 -9.40 13.28 -17.14
C ILE A 555 -9.96 13.01 -15.75
N GLY A 556 -9.06 12.73 -14.81
CA GLY A 556 -9.37 12.57 -13.39
C GLY A 556 -9.32 13.91 -12.68
N THR A 557 -10.42 14.27 -12.02
CA THR A 557 -10.51 15.49 -11.21
C THR A 557 -10.80 15.17 -9.75
N ARG A 558 -10.77 16.18 -8.88
CA ARG A 558 -11.20 16.05 -7.48
C ARG A 558 -12.71 15.82 -7.29
N GLN A 559 -13.51 15.95 -8.34
CA GLN A 559 -14.97 15.87 -8.30
C GLN A 559 -15.55 14.95 -9.39
N GLY A 560 -14.75 13.98 -9.84
CA GLY A 560 -15.17 12.95 -10.78
C GLY A 560 -14.43 12.95 -12.11
N LEU A 561 -14.92 12.11 -13.01
CA LEU A 561 -14.27 11.76 -14.28
C LEU A 561 -14.84 12.56 -15.46
N ARG A 562 -13.97 12.94 -16.40
CA ARG A 562 -14.36 13.48 -17.71
C ARG A 562 -13.58 12.84 -18.85
N VAL A 563 -14.15 12.88 -20.05
CA VAL A 563 -13.49 12.38 -21.27
C VAL A 563 -13.53 13.46 -22.35
N LEU A 564 -12.37 13.75 -22.93
CA LEU A 564 -12.25 14.49 -24.17
C LEU A 564 -12.12 13.49 -25.33
N PHE A 565 -13.22 13.29 -26.05
CA PHE A 565 -13.31 12.28 -27.12
C PHE A 565 -12.51 12.62 -28.39
N ASN A 566 -12.17 13.89 -28.61
CA ASN A 566 -11.47 14.35 -29.81
C ASN A 566 -10.29 15.24 -29.42
N THR A 567 -9.14 14.64 -29.10
CA THR A 567 -7.93 15.39 -28.76
C THR A 567 -7.38 16.17 -29.96
N SER A 568 -7.59 15.67 -31.18
CA SER A 568 -7.09 16.29 -32.41
C SER A 568 -7.73 17.64 -32.73
N SER A 569 -8.93 17.93 -32.21
CA SER A 569 -9.59 19.22 -32.41
C SER A 569 -9.22 20.28 -31.35
N PHE A 570 -8.40 19.95 -30.34
CA PHE A 570 -8.17 20.80 -29.18
C PHE A 570 -7.81 22.26 -29.51
N PHE A 571 -6.98 22.47 -30.52
CA PHE A 571 -6.55 23.80 -30.98
C PHE A 571 -7.38 24.38 -32.14
N THR A 572 -8.20 23.57 -32.81
CA THR A 572 -8.96 24.00 -34.00
C THR A 572 -10.40 24.38 -33.68
N GLU A 573 -10.99 23.79 -32.65
CA GLU A 573 -12.31 24.15 -32.15
C GLU A 573 -12.21 25.33 -31.17
N GLU A 574 -13.14 26.28 -31.28
CA GLU A 574 -13.18 27.46 -30.40
C GLU A 574 -13.55 27.05 -28.97
N ASN A 575 -14.64 26.30 -28.82
CA ASN A 575 -15.14 25.80 -27.55
C ASN A 575 -14.87 24.29 -27.43
N ILE A 576 -13.89 23.94 -26.61
CA ILE A 576 -13.61 22.55 -26.28
C ILE A 576 -14.48 22.15 -25.10
N ARG A 577 -15.12 20.99 -25.19
CA ARG A 577 -15.98 20.45 -24.16
C ARG A 577 -15.61 19.00 -23.87
N THR A 578 -15.51 18.68 -22.60
CA THR A 578 -15.37 17.32 -22.10
C THR A 578 -16.75 16.73 -21.82
N GLU A 579 -16.85 15.42 -21.74
CA GLU A 579 -18.13 14.74 -21.50
C GLU A 579 -18.02 13.80 -20.29
N ALA A 580 -19.11 13.68 -19.55
CA ALA A 580 -19.23 12.66 -18.51
C ALA A 580 -19.60 11.32 -19.16
N ILE A 581 -19.13 10.22 -18.58
CA ILE A 581 -19.70 8.89 -18.87
C ILE A 581 -20.96 8.75 -18.01
N VAL A 582 -22.08 8.40 -18.64
CA VAL A 582 -23.37 8.24 -17.93
C VAL A 582 -23.68 6.76 -17.78
N ILE A 583 -23.76 6.32 -16.53
CA ILE A 583 -24.13 4.96 -16.14
C ILE A 583 -25.55 4.92 -15.59
N LEU A 584 -26.15 3.73 -15.55
CA LEU A 584 -27.44 3.49 -14.92
C LEU A 584 -27.23 2.81 -13.57
N ASP A 585 -27.49 3.54 -12.50
CA ASP A 585 -27.47 3.03 -11.13
C ASP A 585 -28.92 2.80 -10.67
N ASP A 586 -29.32 1.53 -10.50
CA ASP A 586 -30.72 1.13 -10.29
C ASP A 586 -31.73 1.75 -11.29
N GLY A 587 -31.28 1.92 -12.53
CA GLY A 587 -32.06 2.52 -13.62
C GLY A 587 -32.13 4.05 -13.58
N ILE A 588 -31.41 4.70 -12.67
CA ILE A 588 -31.25 6.16 -12.59
C ILE A 588 -29.95 6.54 -13.32
N PRO A 589 -29.99 7.40 -14.34
CA PRO A 589 -28.79 7.94 -14.96
C PRO A 589 -27.99 8.76 -13.95
N ARG A 590 -26.70 8.42 -13.80
CA ARG A 590 -25.72 9.15 -12.97
C ARG A 590 -24.40 9.27 -13.71
N GLU A 591 -23.62 10.29 -13.36
CA GLU A 591 -22.26 10.41 -13.86
C GLU A 591 -21.38 9.34 -13.22
N LEU A 592 -20.52 8.72 -14.02
CA LEU A 592 -19.55 7.76 -13.54
C LEU A 592 -18.57 8.44 -12.59
N LEU A 593 -18.43 7.90 -11.37
CA LEU A 593 -17.55 8.42 -10.32
C LEU A 593 -17.86 9.88 -9.95
N GLU A 594 -19.13 10.28 -9.97
CA GLU A 594 -19.59 11.59 -9.50
C GLU A 594 -19.07 11.88 -8.07
N GLU A 595 -18.55 13.09 -7.86
CA GLU A 595 -17.97 13.58 -6.58
C GLU A 595 -16.76 12.77 -6.05
N GLN A 596 -16.24 11.81 -6.80
CA GLN A 596 -15.05 11.05 -6.38
C GLN A 596 -13.77 11.83 -6.67
N PHE A 597 -12.81 11.77 -5.74
CA PHE A 597 -11.46 12.26 -5.97
C PHE A 597 -10.68 11.19 -6.72
N ILE A 598 -10.38 11.43 -7.99
CA ILE A 598 -9.60 10.53 -8.83
C ILE A 598 -8.12 10.87 -8.69
N SER A 599 -7.29 9.91 -8.29
CA SER A 599 -5.86 10.09 -8.05
C SER A 599 -4.99 9.62 -9.21
N ASP A 600 -5.37 8.53 -9.90
CA ASP A 600 -4.65 8.03 -11.07
C ASP A 600 -5.60 7.31 -12.04
N ILE A 601 -5.22 7.29 -13.32
CA ILE A 601 -5.92 6.57 -14.39
C ILE A 601 -4.87 5.85 -15.24
N LYS A 602 -5.01 4.52 -15.40
CA LYS A 602 -4.21 3.73 -16.35
C LYS A 602 -5.09 2.98 -17.32
N VAL A 603 -4.62 2.86 -18.55
CA VAL A 603 -5.30 2.13 -19.63
C VAL A 603 -4.54 0.83 -19.88
N ASP A 604 -5.24 -0.31 -19.80
CA ASP A 604 -4.64 -1.61 -20.07
C ASP A 604 -4.63 -1.97 -21.57
N GLY A 605 -4.00 -3.09 -21.91
CA GLY A 605 -3.90 -3.58 -23.31
C GLY A 605 -5.25 -3.92 -23.96
N SER A 606 -6.32 -4.10 -23.17
CA SER A 606 -7.71 -4.28 -23.62
C SER A 606 -8.47 -2.95 -23.75
N ASN A 607 -7.77 -1.84 -23.53
CA ASN A 607 -8.32 -0.49 -23.42
C ASN A 607 -9.29 -0.31 -22.24
N ASN A 608 -9.28 -1.18 -21.22
CA ASN A 608 -10.02 -0.98 -19.97
C ASN A 608 -9.34 0.07 -19.11
N LYS A 609 -10.11 0.68 -18.20
CA LYS A 609 -9.68 1.84 -17.42
C LYS A 609 -9.55 1.43 -15.97
N TRP A 610 -8.32 1.35 -15.49
CA TRP A 610 -7.99 1.28 -14.08
C TRP A 610 -8.02 2.70 -13.52
N ILE A 611 -8.89 2.94 -12.53
CA ILE A 611 -9.06 4.26 -11.91
C ILE A 611 -8.83 4.11 -10.41
N ALA A 612 -7.79 4.77 -9.91
CA ALA A 612 -7.53 4.93 -8.49
C ALA A 612 -8.30 6.13 -7.93
N THR A 613 -8.69 6.02 -6.66
CA THR A 613 -9.39 7.09 -5.96
C THR A 613 -8.79 7.33 -4.58
N VAL A 614 -9.07 8.52 -4.05
CA VAL A 614 -8.85 8.82 -2.63
C VAL A 614 -10.14 8.53 -1.87
N GLY A 615 -10.23 7.34 -1.27
CA GLY A 615 -11.25 6.97 -0.30
C GLY A 615 -12.26 5.91 -0.77
N ALA A 616 -12.31 5.60 -2.06
CA ALA A 616 -13.20 4.57 -2.61
C ALA A 616 -12.47 3.34 -3.20
N GLY A 617 -11.14 3.29 -3.10
CA GLY A 617 -10.32 2.19 -3.61
C GLY A 617 -10.06 2.29 -5.13
N VAL A 618 -10.07 1.14 -5.80
CA VAL A 618 -9.74 1.02 -7.24
C VAL A 618 -10.93 0.47 -8.03
N PHE A 619 -11.18 1.07 -9.19
CA PHE A 619 -12.16 0.58 -10.14
C PHE A 619 -11.49 0.12 -11.43
N LEU A 620 -11.99 -0.97 -12.01
CA LEU A 620 -11.72 -1.34 -13.40
C LEU A 620 -13.00 -1.21 -14.20
N PHE A 621 -12.99 -0.38 -15.23
CA PHE A 621 -14.12 -0.21 -16.15
C PHE A 621 -13.83 -0.74 -17.54
N SER A 622 -14.89 -1.15 -18.24
CA SER A 622 -14.85 -1.47 -19.67
C SER A 622 -14.27 -0.32 -20.50
N PRO A 623 -13.88 -0.55 -21.77
CA PRO A 623 -13.22 0.48 -22.57
C PRO A 623 -14.04 1.74 -22.83
N ASP A 624 -15.36 1.66 -22.70
CA ASP A 624 -16.29 2.80 -22.81
C ASP A 624 -16.75 3.35 -21.45
N GLY A 625 -16.30 2.78 -20.32
CA GLY A 625 -16.71 3.18 -18.99
C GLY A 625 -18.13 2.75 -18.59
N GLN A 626 -18.85 2.00 -19.43
CA GLN A 626 -20.26 1.67 -19.19
C GLN A 626 -20.46 0.48 -18.24
N GLU A 627 -19.47 -0.39 -18.07
CA GLU A 627 -19.52 -1.56 -17.20
C GLU A 627 -18.38 -1.50 -16.17
N THR A 628 -18.70 -1.67 -14.88
CA THR A 628 -17.72 -1.90 -13.83
C THR A 628 -17.33 -3.38 -13.82
N LEU A 629 -16.08 -3.67 -14.17
CA LEU A 629 -15.53 -5.02 -14.22
C LEU A 629 -15.04 -5.46 -12.83
N PHE A 630 -14.35 -4.57 -12.13
CA PHE A 630 -13.97 -4.75 -10.72
C PHE A 630 -14.12 -3.45 -9.93
N HIS A 631 -14.36 -3.63 -8.64
CA HIS A 631 -14.22 -2.60 -7.62
C HIS A 631 -13.53 -3.23 -6.42
N PHE A 632 -12.30 -2.79 -6.14
CA PHE A 632 -11.49 -3.24 -5.01
C PHE A 632 -11.45 -2.17 -3.93
N ASN A 633 -11.77 -2.57 -2.71
CA ASN A 633 -11.67 -1.77 -1.49
C ASN A 633 -11.25 -2.66 -0.32
N VAL A 634 -10.95 -2.05 0.82
CA VAL A 634 -10.50 -2.76 2.04
C VAL A 634 -11.51 -3.81 2.54
N ASP A 635 -12.81 -3.65 2.23
CA ASP A 635 -13.86 -4.56 2.73
C ASP A 635 -14.01 -5.82 1.87
N ASN A 636 -13.55 -5.79 0.62
CA ASN A 636 -13.77 -6.85 -0.35
C ASN A 636 -12.50 -7.40 -1.02
N SER A 637 -11.33 -6.87 -0.65
CA SER A 637 -10.06 -7.24 -1.24
C SER A 637 -8.91 -7.02 -0.25
N PRO A 638 -7.72 -7.62 -0.49
CA PRO A 638 -6.51 -7.36 0.30
C PRO A 638 -5.90 -5.95 0.15
N LEU A 639 -6.63 -4.99 -0.40
CA LEU A 639 -6.14 -3.62 -0.57
C LEU A 639 -5.87 -2.99 0.81
N PRO A 640 -4.66 -2.48 1.11
CA PRO A 640 -4.34 -1.99 2.47
C PRO A 640 -4.98 -0.66 2.86
N SER A 641 -5.45 0.10 1.86
CA SER A 641 -6.11 1.38 2.07
C SER A 641 -6.99 1.72 0.88
N ASN A 642 -8.14 2.33 1.13
CA ASN A 642 -8.97 2.92 0.08
C ASN A 642 -8.38 4.21 -0.51
N ASN A 643 -7.31 4.75 0.07
CA ASN A 643 -6.53 5.84 -0.50
C ASN A 643 -5.40 5.27 -1.36
N VAL A 644 -5.63 5.24 -2.67
CA VAL A 644 -4.69 4.73 -3.66
C VAL A 644 -4.06 5.94 -4.37
N ASN A 645 -2.74 6.06 -4.32
CA ASN A 645 -2.02 7.21 -4.86
C ASN A 645 -1.71 7.04 -6.36
N ASP A 646 -1.33 5.83 -6.79
CA ASP A 646 -0.83 5.58 -8.15
C ASP A 646 -1.06 4.12 -8.56
N ILE A 647 -1.12 3.85 -9.87
CA ILE A 647 -1.25 2.51 -10.44
C ILE A 647 -0.13 2.28 -11.45
N ALA A 648 0.50 1.11 -11.44
CA ALA A 648 1.37 0.70 -12.55
C ALA A 648 0.87 -0.59 -13.18
N ILE A 649 0.95 -0.69 -14.50
CA ILE A 649 0.65 -1.91 -15.24
C ILE A 649 1.95 -2.42 -15.83
N ASP A 650 2.39 -3.60 -15.39
CA ASP A 650 3.43 -4.33 -16.10
C ASP A 650 2.82 -4.98 -17.35
N SER A 651 2.99 -4.31 -18.48
CA SER A 651 2.37 -4.72 -19.74
C SER A 651 2.87 -6.07 -20.29
N ASP A 652 4.02 -6.58 -19.81
CA ASP A 652 4.59 -7.84 -20.27
C ASP A 652 3.83 -9.05 -19.69
N ASN A 653 3.41 -8.94 -18.42
CA ASN A 653 2.79 -10.03 -17.67
C ASN A 653 1.35 -9.75 -17.22
N GLY A 654 0.87 -8.51 -17.29
CA GLY A 654 -0.47 -8.12 -16.88
C GLY A 654 -0.65 -7.97 -15.37
N VAL A 655 0.45 -7.85 -14.61
CA VAL A 655 0.41 -7.54 -13.19
C VAL A 655 0.14 -6.05 -13.03
N VAL A 656 -0.83 -5.73 -12.17
CA VAL A 656 -1.21 -4.35 -11.84
C VAL A 656 -0.78 -4.09 -10.41
N TYR A 657 0.02 -3.05 -10.20
CA TYR A 657 0.47 -2.61 -8.89
C TYR A 657 -0.40 -1.44 -8.42
N PHE A 658 -0.84 -1.49 -7.16
CA PHE A 658 -1.59 -0.42 -6.51
C PHE A 658 -0.75 0.18 -5.39
N ALA A 659 -0.26 1.39 -5.62
CA ALA A 659 0.43 2.17 -4.60
C ALA A 659 -0.60 2.78 -3.64
N THR A 660 -0.62 2.31 -2.40
CA THR A 660 -1.49 2.88 -1.37
C THR A 660 -0.66 3.61 -0.30
N GLN A 661 -1.33 4.40 0.52
CA GLN A 661 -0.70 5.05 1.68
C GLN A 661 -0.27 4.07 2.79
N ARG A 662 -0.63 2.79 2.67
CA ARG A 662 -0.45 1.74 3.70
C ARG A 662 0.15 0.46 3.13
N GLY A 663 0.84 0.54 2.00
CA GLY A 663 1.53 -0.59 1.40
C GLY A 663 1.32 -0.66 -0.10
N LEU A 664 2.21 -1.38 -0.75
CA LEU A 664 2.11 -1.74 -2.15
C LEU A 664 1.54 -3.15 -2.25
N VAL A 665 0.53 -3.33 -3.08
CA VAL A 665 0.00 -4.66 -3.44
C VAL A 665 -0.05 -4.78 -4.95
N SER A 666 0.07 -6.00 -5.46
CA SER A 666 -0.14 -6.28 -6.86
C SER A 666 -1.26 -7.28 -7.07
N PHE A 667 -1.93 -7.16 -8.21
CA PHE A 667 -3.02 -8.02 -8.63
C PHE A 667 -2.68 -8.59 -10.00
N GLU A 668 -2.72 -9.92 -10.12
CA GLU A 668 -2.65 -10.63 -11.39
C GLU A 668 -3.97 -10.43 -12.14
N ALA A 669 -4.13 -9.27 -12.75
CA ALA A 669 -5.29 -8.95 -13.57
C ALA A 669 -5.41 -9.98 -14.70
N GLY A 670 -4.28 -10.46 -15.24
CA GLY A 670 -4.19 -11.29 -16.44
C GLY A 670 -4.48 -10.45 -17.68
N GLY A 671 -3.87 -10.79 -18.82
CA GLY A 671 -3.82 -9.92 -20.00
C GLY A 671 -2.40 -9.46 -20.28
N SER A 672 -2.13 -8.99 -21.49
CA SER A 672 -0.84 -8.38 -21.85
C SER A 672 -1.04 -7.38 -22.98
N ASN A 673 -0.05 -6.57 -23.32
CA ASN A 673 -0.16 -5.74 -24.52
C ASN A 673 -0.18 -6.60 -25.80
N PRO A 674 -0.99 -6.23 -26.81
CA PRO A 674 -0.92 -6.85 -28.12
C PRO A 674 0.45 -6.66 -28.78
N VAL A 675 0.83 -7.62 -29.62
CA VAL A 675 2.05 -7.53 -30.45
C VAL A 675 1.72 -7.25 -31.91
N ASN A 676 2.69 -6.75 -32.67
CA ASN A 676 2.47 -6.32 -34.06
C ASN A 676 2.32 -7.47 -35.09
N ASN A 677 2.56 -8.72 -34.71
CA ASN A 677 2.48 -9.90 -35.58
C ASN A 677 2.28 -11.18 -34.75
N LEU A 678 2.00 -12.29 -35.41
CA LEU A 678 1.72 -13.56 -34.72
C LEU A 678 2.97 -14.46 -34.55
N SER A 679 4.17 -14.05 -34.97
CA SER A 679 5.33 -14.95 -35.10
C SER A 679 5.76 -15.61 -33.79
N GLU A 680 5.59 -14.94 -32.66
CA GLU A 680 5.96 -15.43 -31.32
C GLU A 680 4.80 -16.05 -30.54
N ALA A 681 3.55 -15.91 -31.00
CA ALA A 681 2.37 -16.46 -30.32
C ALA A 681 2.53 -17.91 -29.84
N PHE A 682 2.21 -18.18 -28.58
CA PHE A 682 2.39 -19.50 -27.98
C PHE A 682 1.24 -19.84 -27.03
N ILE A 683 1.13 -21.12 -26.64
CA ILE A 683 0.05 -21.61 -25.77
C ILE A 683 0.61 -22.40 -24.59
N TYR A 684 0.08 -22.14 -23.39
CA TYR A 684 0.48 -22.80 -22.17
C TYR A 684 -0.70 -23.00 -21.19
N PRO A 685 -0.64 -23.97 -20.28
CA PRO A 685 0.35 -25.03 -20.22
C PRO A 685 0.18 -26.01 -21.40
N ASN A 686 1.28 -26.55 -21.91
CA ASN A 686 1.26 -27.54 -22.98
C ASN A 686 2.30 -28.66 -22.70
N PRO A 687 1.88 -29.88 -22.34
CA PRO A 687 0.48 -30.35 -22.27
C PRO A 687 -0.27 -29.82 -21.04
N VAL A 688 -1.59 -29.69 -21.16
CA VAL A 688 -2.49 -29.54 -20.01
C VAL A 688 -2.59 -30.90 -19.33
N ARG A 689 -2.18 -30.98 -18.06
CA ARG A 689 -2.12 -32.23 -17.30
C ARG A 689 -3.35 -32.40 -16.38
N PRO A 690 -3.63 -33.62 -15.88
CA PRO A 690 -4.81 -33.88 -15.04
C PRO A 690 -4.86 -33.07 -13.73
N ASN A 691 -3.70 -32.64 -13.23
CA ASN A 691 -3.56 -31.81 -12.03
C ASN A 691 -3.71 -30.31 -12.30
N PHE A 692 -3.91 -29.89 -13.55
CA PHE A 692 -4.22 -28.50 -13.89
C PHE A 692 -5.73 -28.27 -13.71
N ASP A 693 -6.11 -27.54 -12.67
CA ASP A 693 -7.52 -27.25 -12.40
C ASP A 693 -8.07 -26.18 -13.36
N LEU A 694 -8.80 -26.63 -14.38
CA LEU A 694 -9.45 -25.76 -15.39
C LEU A 694 -10.61 -24.91 -14.82
N ASN A 695 -11.07 -25.21 -13.60
CA ASN A 695 -12.12 -24.40 -12.96
C ASN A 695 -11.53 -23.11 -12.37
N GLN A 696 -10.31 -23.18 -11.84
CA GLN A 696 -9.60 -22.05 -11.25
C GLN A 696 -8.62 -21.38 -12.22
N ARG A 697 -8.00 -22.15 -13.13
CA ARG A 697 -6.99 -21.67 -14.07
C ARG A 697 -7.45 -21.79 -15.52
N ARG A 698 -6.95 -20.91 -16.38
CA ARG A 698 -7.25 -20.90 -17.82
C ARG A 698 -6.04 -21.37 -18.62
N ILE A 699 -6.31 -22.00 -19.77
CA ILE A 699 -5.29 -22.25 -20.79
C ILE A 699 -5.06 -20.92 -21.50
N THR A 700 -3.81 -20.48 -21.58
CA THR A 700 -3.45 -19.15 -22.02
C THR A 700 -2.73 -19.20 -23.36
N ILE A 701 -3.18 -18.40 -24.31
CA ILE A 701 -2.53 -18.11 -25.58
C ILE A 701 -1.94 -16.71 -25.45
N LYS A 702 -0.62 -16.56 -25.59
CA LYS A 702 0.08 -15.27 -25.48
C LYS A 702 0.65 -14.81 -26.81
N ASP A 703 1.07 -13.55 -26.84
CA ASP A 703 1.67 -12.81 -27.97
C ASP A 703 0.78 -12.86 -29.21
N ILE A 704 -0.50 -12.53 -29.01
CA ILE A 704 -1.47 -12.33 -30.10
C ILE A 704 -1.56 -10.84 -30.48
N SER A 705 -2.00 -10.57 -31.70
CA SER A 705 -2.17 -9.21 -32.21
C SER A 705 -3.49 -8.57 -31.78
N GLU A 706 -3.57 -7.24 -31.93
CA GLU A 706 -4.70 -6.43 -31.44
C GLU A 706 -6.03 -6.82 -32.09
N ASN A 707 -6.04 -7.04 -33.40
CA ASN A 707 -7.21 -7.42 -34.17
C ASN A 707 -7.08 -8.87 -34.63
N VAL A 708 -7.49 -9.82 -33.78
CA VAL A 708 -7.30 -11.26 -34.03
C VAL A 708 -8.61 -12.05 -33.92
N ASN A 709 -8.76 -13.05 -34.78
CA ASN A 709 -9.73 -14.15 -34.62
C ASN A 709 -8.98 -15.44 -34.27
N ILE A 710 -9.44 -16.10 -33.22
CA ILE A 710 -8.92 -17.35 -32.69
C ILE A 710 -9.97 -18.44 -32.83
N LYS A 711 -9.63 -19.52 -33.53
CA LYS A 711 -10.45 -20.73 -33.63
C LYS A 711 -9.73 -21.91 -33.02
N ILE A 712 -10.35 -22.56 -32.04
CA ILE A 712 -9.87 -23.82 -31.48
C ILE A 712 -10.64 -24.95 -32.12
N THR A 713 -9.95 -25.91 -32.73
CA THR A 713 -10.55 -27.13 -33.29
C THR A 713 -9.97 -28.38 -32.64
N ASP A 714 -10.70 -29.48 -32.71
CA ASP A 714 -10.07 -30.80 -32.51
C ASP A 714 -9.22 -31.19 -33.74
N ILE A 715 -8.53 -32.33 -33.65
CA ILE A 715 -7.68 -32.84 -34.75
C ILE A 715 -8.48 -33.25 -35.99
N GLU A 716 -9.79 -33.48 -35.86
CA GLU A 716 -10.71 -33.81 -36.97
C GLU A 716 -11.21 -32.53 -37.67
N GLY A 717 -10.94 -31.35 -37.10
CA GLY A 717 -11.31 -30.05 -37.65
C GLY A 717 -12.66 -29.53 -37.16
N ASN A 718 -13.30 -30.17 -36.18
CA ASN A 718 -14.54 -29.67 -35.59
C ASN A 718 -14.24 -28.45 -34.71
N LEU A 719 -15.04 -27.38 -34.85
CA LEU A 719 -14.90 -26.18 -34.04
C LEU A 719 -15.27 -26.47 -32.58
N VAL A 720 -14.35 -26.14 -31.68
CA VAL A 720 -14.46 -26.33 -30.24
C VAL A 720 -14.80 -25.02 -29.55
N ALA A 721 -14.07 -23.95 -29.87
CA ALA A 721 -14.30 -22.59 -29.37
C ALA A 721 -13.83 -21.57 -30.41
N GLU A 722 -14.40 -20.37 -30.39
CA GLU A 722 -14.02 -19.25 -31.25
C GLU A 722 -14.07 -17.97 -30.43
N ALA A 723 -13.13 -17.06 -30.71
CA ALA A 723 -13.10 -15.72 -30.13
C ALA A 723 -12.53 -14.71 -31.11
N GLU A 724 -13.12 -13.52 -31.17
CA GLU A 724 -12.61 -12.36 -31.90
C GLU A 724 -12.36 -11.20 -30.93
N SER A 725 -11.23 -10.51 -31.02
CA SER A 725 -10.79 -9.52 -30.02
C SER A 725 -11.79 -8.39 -29.78
N ARG A 726 -12.59 -8.03 -30.79
CA ARG A 726 -13.62 -6.97 -30.71
C ARG A 726 -14.93 -7.40 -30.06
N THR A 727 -15.16 -8.70 -29.89
CA THR A 727 -16.45 -9.23 -29.42
C THR A 727 -16.32 -10.10 -28.18
N ASN A 728 -15.25 -10.89 -28.11
CA ASN A 728 -14.99 -11.86 -27.05
C ASN A 728 -14.01 -11.33 -26.01
N SER A 729 -14.10 -10.05 -25.65
CA SER A 729 -13.31 -9.45 -24.59
C SER A 729 -13.56 -10.17 -23.24
N ARG A 730 -12.56 -10.15 -22.36
CA ARG A 730 -12.62 -10.75 -21.03
C ARG A 730 -13.78 -10.22 -20.17
N PHE A 731 -14.19 -11.02 -19.19
CA PHE A 731 -15.27 -10.75 -18.22
C PHE A 731 -16.69 -10.74 -18.80
N ARG A 732 -16.85 -11.22 -20.03
CA ARG A 732 -18.16 -11.39 -20.69
C ARG A 732 -18.72 -12.80 -20.61
N GLY A 733 -18.01 -13.71 -19.94
CA GLY A 733 -18.47 -15.07 -19.69
C GLY A 733 -18.33 -15.99 -20.91
N PHE A 734 -17.42 -15.67 -21.84
CA PHE A 734 -17.15 -16.54 -22.98
C PHE A 734 -16.26 -17.71 -22.54
N ASN A 735 -16.35 -18.84 -23.25
CA ASN A 735 -15.48 -19.98 -22.97
C ASN A 735 -14.02 -19.70 -23.39
N LEU A 736 -13.85 -18.93 -24.46
CA LEU A 736 -12.59 -18.37 -24.93
C LEU A 736 -12.74 -16.86 -24.93
N GLU A 737 -11.91 -16.18 -24.15
CA GLU A 737 -11.91 -14.73 -23.97
C GLU A 737 -10.56 -14.17 -24.45
N ILE A 738 -10.56 -12.93 -24.94
CA ILE A 738 -9.36 -12.21 -25.37
C ILE A 738 -9.19 -10.98 -24.45
N ASP A 739 -7.95 -10.74 -24.06
CA ASP A 739 -7.53 -9.70 -23.15
C ASP A 739 -6.19 -9.10 -23.63
N GLY A 740 -6.29 -8.06 -24.45
CA GLY A 740 -5.16 -7.48 -25.19
C GLY A 740 -4.42 -8.54 -26.02
N GLY A 741 -3.12 -8.66 -25.79
CA GLY A 741 -2.21 -9.64 -26.38
C GLY A 741 -2.27 -11.04 -25.78
N THR A 742 -3.32 -11.36 -25.02
CA THR A 742 -3.53 -12.67 -24.40
C THR A 742 -4.95 -13.20 -24.68
N ALA A 743 -5.12 -14.51 -24.86
CA ALA A 743 -6.43 -15.16 -24.84
C ALA A 743 -6.50 -16.28 -23.81
N LEU A 744 -7.63 -16.38 -23.12
CA LEU A 744 -7.88 -17.28 -21.99
C LEU A 744 -9.00 -18.26 -22.33
N TRP A 745 -8.68 -19.55 -22.30
CA TRP A 745 -9.63 -20.62 -22.58
C TRP A 745 -9.91 -21.47 -21.33
N ASN A 746 -11.18 -21.66 -21.00
CA ASN A 746 -11.60 -22.47 -19.85
C ASN A 746 -11.67 -23.99 -20.12
N GLY A 747 -11.19 -24.43 -21.29
CA GLY A 747 -11.20 -25.84 -21.68
C GLY A 747 -12.60 -26.40 -21.98
N LYS A 748 -13.60 -25.53 -22.19
CA LYS A 748 -14.96 -25.94 -22.58
C LYS A 748 -15.22 -25.64 -24.05
N ASN A 749 -16.07 -26.46 -24.67
CA ASN A 749 -16.55 -26.24 -26.03
C ASN A 749 -17.71 -25.24 -26.08
N LEU A 750 -18.17 -24.88 -27.28
CA LEU A 750 -19.33 -23.98 -27.50
C LEU A 750 -20.62 -24.42 -26.79
N ALA A 751 -20.77 -25.72 -26.48
CA ALA A 751 -21.91 -26.26 -25.73
C ALA A 751 -21.67 -26.29 -24.21
N ASN A 752 -20.66 -25.57 -23.72
CA ASN A 752 -20.26 -25.48 -22.31
C ASN A 752 -19.85 -26.82 -21.66
N ASN A 753 -19.50 -27.82 -22.47
CA ASN A 753 -18.98 -29.10 -21.99
C ASN A 753 -17.45 -29.06 -21.97
N THR A 754 -16.84 -29.55 -20.90
CA THR A 754 -15.38 -29.64 -20.85
C THR A 754 -14.86 -30.65 -21.86
N VAL A 755 -13.78 -30.27 -22.55
CA VAL A 755 -13.22 -31.05 -23.65
C VAL A 755 -12.52 -32.34 -23.17
N ARG A 756 -12.30 -33.29 -24.09
CA ARG A 756 -11.69 -34.60 -23.79
C ARG A 756 -10.16 -34.55 -23.93
N SER A 757 -9.47 -35.60 -23.49
CA SER A 757 -8.05 -35.78 -23.82
C SER A 757 -7.88 -35.86 -25.33
N GLY A 758 -6.90 -35.13 -25.88
CA GLY A 758 -6.70 -35.03 -27.32
C GLY A 758 -5.76 -33.90 -27.72
N VAL A 759 -5.46 -33.85 -29.01
CA VAL A 759 -4.71 -32.74 -29.62
C VAL A 759 -5.72 -31.75 -30.21
N TYR A 760 -5.56 -30.48 -29.83
CA TYR A 760 -6.34 -29.35 -30.30
C TYR A 760 -5.46 -28.45 -31.16
N LEU A 761 -6.03 -27.89 -32.22
CA LEU A 761 -5.38 -26.91 -33.09
C LEU A 761 -5.95 -25.53 -32.75
N ILE A 762 -5.07 -24.55 -32.60
CA ILE A 762 -5.44 -23.15 -32.31
C ILE A 762 -5.02 -22.35 -33.53
N LEU A 763 -6.01 -21.89 -34.29
CA LEU A 763 -5.85 -21.14 -35.52
C LEU A 763 -6.00 -19.66 -35.18
N LEU A 764 -4.90 -18.92 -35.28
CA LEU A 764 -4.84 -17.47 -35.11
C LEU A 764 -4.90 -16.81 -36.48
N SER A 765 -5.69 -15.77 -36.63
CA SER A 765 -5.79 -14.97 -37.85
C SER A 765 -5.86 -13.49 -37.50
N ASP A 766 -4.84 -12.74 -37.87
CA ASP A 766 -4.82 -11.30 -37.77
C ASP A 766 -5.76 -10.70 -38.84
N LEU A 767 -6.66 -9.84 -38.42
CA LEU A 767 -7.74 -9.31 -39.25
C LEU A 767 -7.33 -8.10 -40.09
N ASP A 768 -6.21 -7.47 -39.76
CA ASP A 768 -5.72 -6.28 -40.47
C ASP A 768 -4.68 -6.67 -41.52
N THR A 769 -3.73 -7.53 -41.13
CA THR A 769 -2.61 -7.98 -41.97
C THR A 769 -2.89 -9.28 -42.72
N PHE A 770 -3.92 -10.02 -42.31
CA PHE A 770 -4.24 -11.37 -42.78
C PHE A 770 -3.14 -12.42 -42.49
N GLU A 771 -2.22 -12.14 -41.56
CA GLU A 771 -1.28 -13.14 -41.06
C GLU A 771 -2.03 -14.26 -40.33
N THR A 772 -1.56 -15.51 -40.48
CA THR A 772 -2.14 -16.65 -39.77
C THR A 772 -1.07 -17.47 -39.07
N LYS A 773 -1.38 -18.01 -37.89
CA LYS A 773 -0.53 -18.96 -37.18
C LYS A 773 -1.34 -20.12 -36.62
N VAL A 774 -0.73 -21.30 -36.56
CA VAL A 774 -1.35 -22.50 -35.98
C VAL A 774 -0.52 -22.99 -34.81
N LEU A 775 -1.13 -23.02 -33.62
CA LEU A 775 -0.56 -23.64 -32.43
C LEU A 775 -1.20 -25.02 -32.21
N LYS A 776 -0.52 -25.87 -31.44
CA LYS A 776 -1.00 -27.21 -31.08
C LYS A 776 -0.97 -27.37 -29.57
N LEU A 777 -2.07 -27.85 -29.01
CA LEU A 777 -2.20 -28.11 -27.58
C LEU A 777 -2.55 -29.57 -27.34
N LEU A 778 -1.82 -30.23 -26.43
CA LEU A 778 -2.18 -31.54 -25.94
C LEU A 778 -2.87 -31.42 -24.59
N ILE A 779 -4.10 -31.94 -24.48
CA ILE A 779 -4.82 -32.07 -23.21
C ILE A 779 -4.80 -33.54 -22.79
N ILE A 780 -4.36 -33.78 -21.55
CA ILE A 780 -4.30 -35.10 -20.92
C ILE A 780 -5.11 -35.01 -19.63
N ARG A 781 -6.17 -35.81 -19.55
CA ARG A 781 -6.98 -36.04 -18.35
C ARG A 781 -6.76 -37.42 -17.80
#